data_AF-A0A2M7XXF9-F1
#
_entry.id   AF-A0A2M7XXF9-F1
#
_cell.length_a   1.000
_cell.length_b   1.000
_cell.length_c   1.000
_cell.angle_alpha   90.00
_cell.angle_beta   90.00
_cell.angle_gamma   90.00
#
_symmetry.space_group_name_H-M   'P 1'
#
loop_
_entity.id
_entity.type
_entity.pdbx_description
1 polymer ?
#
loop_
_entity_poly.entity_id
_entity_poly.type
_entity_poly.pdbx_seq_one_letter_code
_entity_poly.pdbx_strand_id
1 'polypeptide(L)'
;DGWWTEGNWAKEFEREFKKFLKINYVSLVNSGSSANLVALASLTSSVFGDRRLKAGDEFITCSVAFPTTVNPGLQYGLKPIFIDAELDTLNIDVDQIEKAITKKTKLIMVAHTLGKPYNLKKIMKIAKKYNLWVIEDCCDALGSKYDGKLVSSFGDIATFSFYPAHQMSCSFNTPIPYLDEKGSWNMEPIEKIYETYINDSKKIKVLSFDKNNKVSWSTPSAILRHKLGAAKKMFKITTQHGRSVEVTEDHSVFVIDQETADIVPKEARQIMVDDFIVTTNNIPANYLIKYIDTLKFFKNKDTYISNFSVENLKSIKNRDYAWQYKSRNALPIKYLNYYDLDKENLFIGISQSNKIPIRIVINEELCRLLGYYMAEGSYQNGLIFSFNKNETDLIKDVVAISKSQFNIIPSVGKSRNNEINVEIQSKNVEIVFREVFKIEKGAKNKRIPWFMFHTDEKCVKAFIYGYTSGDGSIRILEDNTNRIDVTSVSKDLLNDFQYLLSKVGISASFYRRNKAHTSKKIKGAISSNNENYTLNFSGYIYGDKTIVKQNIKDRNNFADQIPLLPVFRKYINISKDQQIISKKRLLKYLESNKKLYKLVNSDLSFLKVRSVEKISYDKDQYVYDFSVPGNENFYGGFLGIFLHNTMGEGGAVVTNNSLIHKSIRQFRDWGRDCWCDTGKDNTCRKRFGWKLGQLPQGYDHKYIYSQIGYNLKTTDFQAAIGCAQLKKLPYFIKKRQENYGILYDFFKQYKKYFILMKNDKNEEVSYFGFPIIVKPSAPFTRNQLTEYLEKNKIGTRNIFSGNLLRHPAYINLKKNFKIIGDHKNADLIMSNAFWLGVYPGITKEMMNYVKEKIKEFIPLDKK
;
A
#
# COMPACT_ATOMS: atom_id res chain seq x y z
N ASP A 1 5.20 25.51 -7.42
CA ASP A 1 5.72 25.98 -6.11
C ASP A 1 7.02 25.28 -5.73
N GLY A 2 7.06 23.95 -5.63
CA GLY A 2 8.33 23.21 -5.45
C GLY A 2 9.02 23.44 -4.08
N TRP A 3 8.29 23.92 -3.07
CA TRP A 3 8.86 24.39 -1.80
C TRP A 3 9.55 23.32 -0.96
N TRP A 4 9.01 22.09 -1.00
CA TRP A 4 9.48 20.79 -0.44
C TRP A 4 9.75 20.74 1.08
N THR A 5 10.46 21.72 1.61
CA THR A 5 10.64 22.00 3.04
C THR A 5 9.33 22.46 3.71
N GLU A 6 9.34 22.55 5.04
CA GLU A 6 8.27 23.10 5.89
C GLU A 6 7.50 24.27 5.25
N GLY A 7 6.21 24.04 4.93
CA GLY A 7 5.39 24.91 4.10
C GLY A 7 3.98 25.09 4.65
N ASN A 8 2.96 24.88 3.81
CA ASN A 8 1.56 25.11 4.18
C ASN A 8 0.95 23.92 4.92
N TRP A 9 1.33 22.68 4.57
CA TRP A 9 0.85 21.49 5.26
C TRP A 9 1.47 21.32 6.63
N ALA A 10 2.72 21.75 6.83
CA ALA A 10 3.34 21.88 8.15
C ALA A 10 2.53 22.81 9.06
N LYS A 11 2.20 24.02 8.58
CA LYS A 11 1.39 24.99 9.33
C LYS A 11 -0.04 24.49 9.59
N GLU A 12 -0.64 23.79 8.63
CA GLU A 12 -1.95 23.15 8.79
C GLU A 12 -1.90 22.06 9.87
N PHE A 13 -0.91 21.16 9.82
CA PHE A 13 -0.78 20.09 10.80
C PHE A 13 -0.44 20.64 12.19
N GLU A 14 0.48 21.61 12.30
CA GLU A 14 0.77 22.31 13.55
C GLU A 14 -0.51 22.94 14.12
N ARG A 15 -1.33 23.60 13.30
CA ARG A 15 -2.58 24.23 13.74
C ARG A 15 -3.63 23.21 14.21
N GLU A 16 -3.86 22.14 13.45
CA GLU A 16 -4.86 21.14 13.84
C GLU A 16 -4.37 20.26 15.00
N PHE A 17 -3.08 19.94 15.07
CA PHE A 17 -2.48 19.20 16.20
C PHE A 17 -2.49 20.05 17.47
N LYS A 18 -2.19 21.35 17.36
CA LYS A 18 -2.35 22.36 18.42
C LYS A 18 -3.79 22.36 18.98
N LYS A 19 -4.79 22.39 18.10
CA LYS A 19 -6.22 22.31 18.48
C LYS A 19 -6.56 21.01 19.19
N PHE A 20 -6.09 19.87 18.65
CA PHE A 20 -6.32 18.55 19.25
C PHE A 20 -5.74 18.46 20.66
N LEU A 21 -4.48 18.86 20.84
CA LEU A 21 -3.78 18.80 22.13
C LEU A 21 -4.20 19.91 23.12
N LYS A 22 -4.84 20.99 22.65
CA LYS A 22 -5.16 22.20 23.42
C LYS A 22 -3.92 22.89 24.01
N ILE A 23 -2.86 22.99 23.21
CA ILE A 23 -1.56 23.60 23.58
C ILE A 23 -1.35 24.91 22.79
N ASN A 24 -0.42 25.77 23.19
CA ASN A 24 -0.14 27.03 22.49
C ASN A 24 0.80 26.89 21.28
N TYR A 25 1.82 26.04 21.37
CA TYR A 25 2.87 25.92 20.35
C TYR A 25 3.16 24.46 19.99
N VAL A 26 3.31 24.21 18.68
CA VAL A 26 3.75 22.94 18.08
C VAL A 26 4.88 23.29 17.12
N SER A 27 5.92 22.47 17.11
CA SER A 27 7.02 22.51 16.14
C SER A 27 7.21 21.11 15.58
N LEU A 28 6.90 20.89 14.30
CA LEU A 28 7.06 19.57 13.68
C LEU A 28 8.53 19.23 13.39
N VAL A 29 8.87 17.95 13.50
CA VAL A 29 10.20 17.39 13.24
C VAL A 29 10.14 16.09 12.42
N ASN A 30 11.28 15.60 11.96
CA ASN A 30 11.38 14.41 11.12
C ASN A 30 11.17 13.07 11.88
N SER A 31 11.36 13.00 13.21
CA SER A 31 11.11 11.78 14.01
C SER A 31 10.80 12.09 15.48
N GLY A 32 10.23 11.13 16.23
CA GLY A 32 10.08 11.24 17.69
C GLY A 32 11.42 11.33 18.44
N SER A 33 12.45 10.62 17.96
CA SER A 33 13.81 10.74 18.50
C SER A 33 14.40 12.15 18.33
N SER A 34 14.14 12.78 17.18
CA SER A 34 14.48 14.18 16.92
C SER A 34 13.67 15.13 17.80
N ALA A 35 12.43 14.78 18.15
CA ALA A 35 11.61 15.57 19.06
C ALA A 35 12.22 15.58 20.46
N ASN A 36 12.61 14.42 20.99
CA ASN A 36 13.31 14.29 22.28
C ASN A 36 14.65 15.04 22.28
N LEU A 37 15.42 14.96 21.18
CA LEU A 37 16.67 15.70 21.03
C LEU A 37 16.46 17.22 21.09
N VAL A 38 15.54 17.75 20.28
CA VAL A 38 15.28 19.19 20.22
C VAL A 38 14.64 19.70 21.52
N ALA A 39 13.77 18.92 22.17
CA ALA A 39 13.18 19.27 23.46
C ALA A 39 14.26 19.53 24.51
N LEU A 40 15.17 18.57 24.74
CA LEU A 40 16.25 18.73 25.72
C LEU A 40 17.26 19.81 25.29
N ALA A 41 17.68 19.81 24.02
CA ALA A 41 18.61 20.80 23.48
C ALA A 41 18.09 22.23 23.70
N SER A 42 16.78 22.47 23.49
CA SER A 42 16.18 23.79 23.65
C SER A 42 16.38 24.39 25.05
N LEU A 43 16.40 23.57 26.10
CA LEU A 43 16.60 24.01 27.49
C LEU A 43 18.06 24.34 27.83
N THR A 44 19.02 24.03 26.95
CA THR A 44 20.43 24.47 27.10
C THR A 44 20.65 25.92 26.66
N SER A 45 19.66 26.53 25.99
CA SER A 45 19.76 27.86 25.40
C SER A 45 20.13 28.95 26.42
N SER A 46 20.99 29.88 25.99
CA SER A 46 21.43 31.02 26.78
C SER A 46 20.27 31.94 27.21
N VAL A 47 19.12 31.91 26.50
CA VAL A 47 17.93 32.70 26.84
C VAL A 47 17.32 32.38 28.21
N PHE A 48 17.66 31.23 28.79
CA PHE A 48 17.21 30.83 30.14
C PHE A 48 18.16 31.23 31.26
N GLY A 49 19.23 31.98 30.96
CA GLY A 49 20.19 32.46 31.95
C GLY A 49 20.78 31.31 32.79
N ASP A 50 20.64 31.39 34.10
CA ASP A 50 21.09 30.36 35.04
C ASP A 50 20.14 29.17 35.21
N ARG A 51 18.91 29.24 34.69
CA ARG A 51 17.99 28.09 34.64
C ARG A 51 18.28 27.17 33.44
N ARG A 52 19.15 27.57 32.50
CA ARG A 52 19.53 26.73 31.36
C ARG A 52 20.26 25.45 31.82
N LEU A 53 20.06 24.35 31.10
CA LEU A 53 20.82 23.11 31.28
C LEU A 53 22.27 23.31 30.83
N LYS A 54 23.22 22.82 31.63
CA LYS A 54 24.66 22.90 31.41
C LYS A 54 25.27 21.48 31.47
N ALA A 55 26.38 21.25 30.78
CA ALA A 55 27.10 19.98 30.90
C ALA A 55 27.49 19.71 32.37
N GLY A 56 27.27 18.49 32.84
CA GLY A 56 27.45 18.10 34.24
C GLY A 56 26.25 18.35 35.16
N ASP A 57 25.17 19.00 34.70
CA ASP A 57 23.87 18.97 35.38
C ASP A 57 23.27 17.56 35.34
N GLU A 58 22.35 17.29 36.26
CA GLU A 58 21.72 15.99 36.45
C GLU A 58 20.25 16.00 36.01
N PHE A 59 19.79 14.94 35.37
CA PHE A 59 18.38 14.76 35.02
C PHE A 59 17.83 13.41 35.47
N ILE A 60 16.60 13.38 35.98
CA ILE A 60 15.96 12.17 36.47
C ILE A 60 15.21 11.49 35.32
N THR A 61 15.40 10.17 35.19
CA THR A 61 14.73 9.35 34.18
C THR A 61 14.54 7.90 34.66
N CYS A 62 13.83 7.08 33.90
CA CYS A 62 13.59 5.67 34.24
C CYS A 62 14.60 4.75 33.55
N SER A 63 14.96 3.64 34.19
CA SER A 63 15.73 2.56 33.54
C SER A 63 14.90 1.74 32.53
N VAL A 64 13.57 1.74 32.66
CA VAL A 64 12.64 1.20 31.65
C VAL A 64 12.21 2.36 30.74
N ALA A 65 12.99 2.61 29.69
CA ALA A 65 12.77 3.69 28.75
C ALA A 65 13.22 3.27 27.35
N PHE A 66 12.75 3.97 26.32
CA PHE A 66 13.32 3.84 24.98
C PHE A 66 14.63 4.64 24.90
N PRO A 67 15.68 4.15 24.19
CA PRO A 67 17.00 4.80 24.18
C PRO A 67 16.98 6.31 23.88
N THR A 68 16.15 6.75 22.96
CA THR A 68 16.11 8.17 22.53
C THR A 68 15.32 9.09 23.47
N THR A 69 14.72 8.57 24.54
CA THR A 69 14.28 9.37 25.70
C THR A 69 15.47 9.80 26.57
N VAL A 70 16.55 9.02 26.61
CA VAL A 70 17.72 9.23 27.50
C VAL A 70 18.93 9.80 26.76
N ASN A 71 19.17 9.36 25.53
CA ASN A 71 20.36 9.72 24.74
C ASN A 71 20.60 11.24 24.56
N PRO A 72 19.59 12.11 24.39
CA PRO A 72 19.82 13.55 24.30
C PRO A 72 20.57 14.14 25.50
N GLY A 73 20.26 13.69 26.72
CA GLY A 73 20.94 14.16 27.92
C GLY A 73 22.43 13.81 27.90
N LEU A 74 22.76 12.59 27.47
CA LEU A 74 24.14 12.12 27.33
C LEU A 74 24.91 12.89 26.25
N GLN A 75 24.26 13.16 25.12
CA GLN A 75 24.84 13.92 24.01
C GLN A 75 25.18 15.37 24.40
N TYR A 76 24.39 15.97 25.29
CA TYR A 76 24.65 17.30 25.86
C TYR A 76 25.48 17.29 27.16
N GLY A 77 26.03 16.13 27.55
CA GLY A 77 26.92 16.00 28.71
C GLY A 77 26.22 16.09 30.08
N LEU A 78 24.89 15.96 30.13
CA LEU A 78 24.15 15.80 31.39
C LEU A 78 24.33 14.38 31.94
N LYS A 79 24.13 14.24 33.25
CA LYS A 79 24.21 12.97 33.97
C LYS A 79 22.81 12.44 34.30
N PRO A 80 22.33 11.37 33.64
CA PRO A 80 21.08 10.73 34.04
C PRO A 80 21.20 10.15 35.44
N ILE A 81 20.16 10.38 36.24
CA ILE A 81 19.87 9.64 37.47
C ILE A 81 18.73 8.69 37.13
N PHE A 82 19.07 7.42 37.02
CA PHE A 82 18.10 6.36 36.77
C PHE A 82 17.38 6.00 38.07
N ILE A 83 16.06 5.88 37.96
CA ILE A 83 15.17 5.33 38.98
C ILE A 83 14.46 4.11 38.37
N ASP A 84 14.15 3.13 39.22
CA ASP A 84 13.47 1.90 38.82
C ASP A 84 12.01 2.16 38.36
N ALA A 85 11.38 1.14 37.79
CA ALA A 85 9.98 1.18 37.37
C ALA A 85 9.06 0.47 38.38
N GLU A 86 7.78 0.84 38.41
CA GLU A 86 6.73 0.08 39.09
C GLU A 86 6.23 -1.06 38.19
N LEU A 87 5.99 -2.25 38.77
CA LEU A 87 5.59 -3.43 38.00
C LEU A 87 4.14 -3.39 37.48
N ASP A 88 3.26 -2.61 38.11
CA ASP A 88 1.84 -2.48 37.75
C ASP A 88 1.54 -1.22 36.92
N THR A 89 2.53 -0.37 36.64
CA THR A 89 2.39 0.77 35.72
C THR A 89 3.43 0.79 34.58
N LEU A 90 4.57 0.10 34.74
CA LEU A 90 5.76 0.18 33.88
C LEU A 90 6.36 1.59 33.74
N ASN A 91 5.93 2.52 34.60
CA ASN A 91 6.43 3.88 34.69
C ASN A 91 7.41 4.00 35.86
N ILE A 92 8.14 5.12 35.90
CA ILE A 92 9.08 5.47 36.95
C ILE A 92 8.43 5.43 38.35
N ASP A 93 9.13 4.87 39.33
CA ASP A 93 8.79 4.98 40.75
C ASP A 93 8.92 6.45 41.20
N VAL A 94 7.79 7.14 41.30
CA VAL A 94 7.74 8.58 41.63
C VAL A 94 8.07 8.83 43.11
N ASP A 95 8.03 7.79 43.96
CA ASP A 95 8.32 7.88 45.39
C ASP A 95 9.82 7.94 45.67
N GLN A 96 10.65 7.49 44.73
CA GLN A 96 12.11 7.60 44.81
C GLN A 96 12.69 8.90 44.23
N ILE A 97 11.91 9.71 43.49
CA ILE A 97 12.41 10.94 42.84
C ILE A 97 13.01 11.94 43.84
N GLU A 98 12.39 12.19 45.00
CA GLU A 98 12.95 13.16 45.96
C GLU A 98 14.29 12.71 46.57
N LYS A 99 14.56 11.39 46.62
CA LYS A 99 15.85 10.83 47.07
C LYS A 99 16.96 11.01 46.04
N ALA A 100 16.60 11.15 44.76
CA ALA A 100 17.51 11.34 43.65
C ALA A 100 17.99 12.80 43.49
N ILE A 101 17.28 13.77 44.07
CA ILE A 101 17.54 15.19 43.83
C ILE A 101 18.80 15.68 44.55
N THR A 102 19.67 16.35 43.79
CA THR A 102 20.85 17.06 44.29
C THR A 102 20.83 18.52 43.84
N LYS A 103 21.80 19.33 44.30
CA LYS A 103 22.00 20.72 43.82
C LYS A 103 22.26 20.81 42.30
N LYS A 104 22.64 19.70 41.64
CA LYS A 104 22.86 19.61 40.19
C LYS A 104 21.63 19.12 39.42
N THR A 105 20.59 18.63 40.09
CA THR A 105 19.38 18.17 39.40
C THR A 105 18.63 19.36 38.80
N LYS A 106 18.33 19.30 37.50
CA LYS A 106 17.66 20.38 36.75
C LYS A 106 16.46 19.94 35.93
N LEU A 107 16.34 18.66 35.61
CA LEU A 107 15.35 18.15 34.66
C LEU A 107 14.77 16.81 35.14
N ILE A 108 13.49 16.58 34.88
CA ILE A 108 12.84 15.27 34.85
C ILE A 108 12.43 15.01 33.40
N MET A 109 12.90 13.92 32.79
CA MET A 109 12.54 13.52 31.43
C MET A 109 12.21 12.04 31.40
N VAL A 110 10.93 11.74 31.17
CA VAL A 110 10.37 10.38 31.27
C VAL A 110 9.28 10.19 30.23
N ALA A 111 9.15 8.96 29.73
CA ALA A 111 8.10 8.57 28.81
C ALA A 111 6.86 8.07 29.54
N HIS A 112 5.69 8.29 28.93
CA HIS A 112 4.45 7.61 29.29
C HIS A 112 4.46 6.20 28.70
N THR A 113 5.07 5.24 29.40
CA THR A 113 5.40 3.90 28.87
C THR A 113 4.20 3.22 28.20
N LEU A 114 4.34 2.88 26.91
CA LEU A 114 3.28 2.26 26.08
C LEU A 114 1.94 3.01 26.09
N GLY A 115 1.98 4.32 26.32
CA GLY A 115 0.83 5.21 26.37
C GLY A 115 0.26 5.46 27.76
N LYS A 116 0.70 4.72 28.79
CA LYS A 116 0.23 4.82 30.18
C LYS A 116 0.75 6.10 30.85
N PRO A 117 -0.11 7.02 31.33
CA PRO A 117 0.34 8.14 32.14
C PRO A 117 1.11 7.67 33.39
N TYR A 118 2.18 8.37 33.74
CA TYR A 118 2.82 8.26 35.06
C TYR A 118 2.12 9.21 36.03
N ASN A 119 2.48 9.18 37.32
CA ASN A 119 1.88 10.05 38.36
C ASN A 119 2.28 11.52 38.19
N LEU A 120 1.65 12.18 37.20
CA LEU A 120 1.86 13.57 36.80
C LEU A 120 1.62 14.53 37.98
N LYS A 121 0.59 14.27 38.80
CA LYS A 121 0.30 15.09 39.98
C LYS A 121 1.48 15.15 40.96
N LYS A 122 2.15 14.01 41.20
CA LYS A 122 3.33 13.97 42.09
C LYS A 122 4.58 14.51 41.40
N ILE A 123 4.84 14.16 40.13
CA ILE A 123 5.97 14.71 39.37
C ILE A 123 5.91 16.24 39.29
N MET A 124 4.77 16.83 38.94
CA MET A 124 4.63 18.29 38.86
C MET A 124 4.74 18.98 40.24
N LYS A 125 4.31 18.33 41.33
CA LYS A 125 4.54 18.83 42.70
C LYS A 125 6.03 18.87 43.03
N ILE A 126 6.78 17.82 42.70
CA ILE A 126 8.24 17.75 42.92
C ILE A 126 8.96 18.77 42.04
N ALA A 127 8.64 18.83 40.75
CA ALA A 127 9.25 19.78 39.82
C ALA A 127 9.06 21.24 40.27
N LYS A 128 7.86 21.60 40.74
CA LYS A 128 7.59 22.92 41.33
C LYS A 128 8.38 23.16 42.62
N LYS A 129 8.46 22.17 43.52
CA LYS A 129 9.19 22.27 44.81
C LYS A 129 10.69 22.51 44.62
N TYR A 130 11.30 21.91 43.60
CA TYR A 130 12.74 21.97 43.35
C TYR A 130 13.15 22.82 42.11
N ASN A 131 12.19 23.54 41.51
CA ASN A 131 12.39 24.36 40.30
C ASN A 131 13.02 23.60 39.11
N LEU A 132 12.59 22.35 38.92
CA LEU A 132 13.07 21.49 37.83
C LEU A 132 12.26 21.74 36.55
N TRP A 133 12.90 21.53 35.40
CA TRP A 133 12.23 21.37 34.12
C TRP A 133 11.55 20.00 34.03
N VAL A 134 10.45 19.89 33.28
CA VAL A 134 9.78 18.63 32.95
C VAL A 134 9.60 18.48 31.44
N ILE A 135 10.08 17.36 30.89
CA ILE A 135 9.79 16.93 29.52
C ILE A 135 8.93 15.65 29.58
N GLU A 136 7.69 15.73 29.07
CA GLU A 136 6.79 14.59 28.89
C GLU A 136 7.07 13.90 27.54
N ASP A 137 7.76 12.75 27.54
CA ASP A 137 7.89 11.96 26.31
C ASP A 137 6.57 11.22 26.04
N CYS A 138 5.81 11.75 25.07
CA CYS A 138 4.47 11.32 24.71
C CYS A 138 4.47 10.54 23.38
N CYS A 139 5.63 10.05 22.90
CA CYS A 139 5.72 9.36 21.61
C CYS A 139 4.68 8.24 21.45
N ASP A 140 4.49 7.42 22.49
CA ASP A 140 3.53 6.32 22.51
C ASP A 140 2.15 6.70 23.06
N ALA A 141 2.00 7.90 23.62
CA ALA A 141 0.86 8.31 24.44
C ALA A 141 -0.10 9.28 23.75
N LEU A 142 -0.04 9.38 22.42
CA LEU A 142 -0.92 10.25 21.66
C LEU A 142 -2.40 9.89 21.87
N GLY A 143 -3.11 10.79 22.56
CA GLY A 143 -4.51 10.66 22.92
C GLY A 143 -4.78 10.24 24.38
N SER A 144 -3.76 9.89 25.15
CA SER A 144 -3.92 9.59 26.58
C SER A 144 -4.25 10.83 27.40
N LYS A 145 -4.99 10.67 28.50
CA LYS A 145 -5.33 11.74 29.46
C LYS A 145 -5.05 11.35 30.90
N TYR A 146 -4.79 12.37 31.71
CA TYR A 146 -4.68 12.33 33.16
C TYR A 146 -5.52 13.50 33.74
N ASP A 147 -6.30 13.27 34.80
CA ASP A 147 -7.25 14.24 35.38
C ASP A 147 -8.10 14.98 34.30
N GLY A 148 -8.55 14.25 33.27
CA GLY A 148 -9.35 14.77 32.15
C GLY A 148 -8.60 15.63 31.12
N LYS A 149 -7.30 15.91 31.33
CA LYS A 149 -6.44 16.66 30.40
C LYS A 149 -5.55 15.71 29.60
N LEU A 150 -5.28 16.03 28.33
CA LEU A 150 -4.33 15.25 27.54
C LEU A 150 -2.94 15.30 28.17
N VAL A 151 -2.26 14.15 28.23
CA VAL A 151 -0.81 14.15 28.47
C VAL A 151 -0.12 14.93 27.36
N SER A 152 1.01 15.59 27.66
CA SER A 152 1.64 16.74 26.96
C SER A 152 1.25 18.14 27.45
N SER A 153 0.26 18.27 28.33
CA SER A 153 -0.22 19.58 28.80
C SER A 153 0.22 19.97 30.22
N PHE A 154 1.13 19.21 30.83
CA PHE A 154 1.53 19.36 32.24
C PHE A 154 2.95 19.90 32.40
N GLY A 155 3.91 19.35 31.66
CA GLY A 155 5.32 19.71 31.70
C GLY A 155 5.63 21.00 30.93
N ASP A 156 6.90 21.37 30.90
CA ASP A 156 7.38 22.53 30.13
C ASP A 156 7.42 22.23 28.62
N ILE A 157 7.69 20.98 28.24
CA ILE A 157 7.76 20.48 26.86
C ILE A 157 7.17 19.07 26.81
N ALA A 158 6.59 18.70 25.66
CA ALA A 158 6.29 17.30 25.35
C ALA A 158 6.64 16.94 23.90
N THR A 159 6.76 15.65 23.63
CA THR A 159 7.25 15.12 22.34
C THR A 159 6.37 14.01 21.79
N PHE A 160 6.28 13.90 20.47
CA PHE A 160 5.44 12.92 19.77
C PHE A 160 6.16 12.28 18.58
N SER A 161 5.73 11.07 18.24
CA SER A 161 6.22 10.26 17.13
C SER A 161 5.08 9.90 16.18
N PHE A 162 5.35 9.90 14.87
CA PHE A 162 4.40 9.54 13.82
C PHE A 162 4.91 8.39 12.92
N TYR A 163 5.90 7.62 13.38
CA TYR A 163 6.39 6.42 12.70
C TYR A 163 5.29 5.32 12.65
N PRO A 164 5.20 4.45 11.62
CA PRO A 164 4.04 3.55 11.39
C PRO A 164 3.56 2.65 12.53
N ALA A 165 4.41 2.31 13.52
CA ALA A 165 3.99 1.55 14.70
C ALA A 165 3.07 2.33 15.67
N HIS A 166 3.08 3.66 15.57
CA HIS A 166 2.32 4.59 16.42
C HIS A 166 0.88 4.70 15.90
N GLN A 167 0.19 5.79 16.19
CA GLN A 167 -1.26 5.81 16.09
C GLN A 167 -1.86 5.94 14.65
N MET A 168 -1.11 6.09 13.52
CA MET A 168 -1.60 6.76 12.27
C MET A 168 -0.80 6.51 10.89
N SER A 169 -1.44 6.18 9.71
CA SER A 169 -0.89 6.16 8.25
C SER A 169 -1.98 6.09 7.06
N CYS A 170 -1.74 6.35 5.71
CA CYS A 170 -2.70 6.27 4.50
C CYS A 170 -2.24 6.37 2.97
N SER A 171 -2.90 5.68 1.96
CA SER A 171 -3.00 5.98 0.45
C SER A 171 -4.44 5.75 -0.18
N PHE A 172 -4.77 5.72 -1.51
CA PHE A 172 -6.14 5.73 -2.18
C PHE A 172 -6.59 4.61 -3.21
N ASN A 173 -7.92 4.55 -3.49
CA ASN A 173 -8.73 3.73 -4.44
C ASN A 173 -8.17 3.58 -5.87
N THR A 174 -7.28 2.61 -6.03
CA THR A 174 -6.54 2.27 -7.25
C THR A 174 -6.90 0.85 -7.72
N PRO A 175 -7.07 0.55 -9.02
CA PRO A 175 -7.20 -0.83 -9.51
C PRO A 175 -5.86 -1.56 -9.45
N ILE A 176 -5.84 -2.78 -8.93
CA ILE A 176 -4.63 -3.56 -8.62
C ILE A 176 -4.70 -4.95 -9.27
N PRO A 177 -3.67 -5.37 -10.04
CA PRO A 177 -3.47 -6.77 -10.36
C PRO A 177 -2.99 -7.54 -9.12
N TYR A 178 -3.67 -8.62 -8.77
CA TYR A 178 -3.21 -9.53 -7.73
C TYR A 178 -3.47 -10.99 -8.11
N LEU A 179 -2.65 -11.87 -7.54
CA LEU A 179 -2.92 -13.31 -7.55
C LEU A 179 -3.62 -13.69 -6.25
N ASP A 180 -4.67 -14.50 -6.32
CA ASP A 180 -5.35 -15.04 -5.13
C ASP A 180 -4.63 -16.26 -4.52
N GLU A 181 -5.27 -16.90 -3.54
CA GLU A 181 -4.72 -18.03 -2.77
C GLU A 181 -4.47 -19.29 -3.62
N LYS A 182 -5.09 -19.38 -4.80
CA LYS A 182 -4.87 -20.44 -5.81
C LYS A 182 -3.89 -19.99 -6.90
N GLY A 183 -3.36 -18.76 -6.75
CA GLY A 183 -2.55 -18.07 -7.73
C GLY A 183 -3.36 -17.43 -8.86
N SER A 184 -4.70 -17.41 -8.81
CA SER A 184 -5.53 -16.96 -9.93
C SER A 184 -5.42 -15.45 -10.13
N TRP A 185 -5.30 -14.99 -11.37
CA TRP A 185 -5.26 -13.58 -11.70
C TRP A 185 -6.59 -12.90 -11.44
N ASN A 186 -6.54 -11.79 -10.72
CA ASN A 186 -7.66 -10.90 -10.46
C ASN A 186 -7.22 -9.43 -10.67
N MET A 187 -8.18 -8.58 -11.07
CA MET A 187 -7.98 -7.15 -11.30
C MET A 187 -9.16 -6.40 -10.68
N GLU A 188 -8.96 -5.84 -9.49
CA GLU A 188 -10.03 -5.21 -8.71
C GLU A 188 -9.57 -3.88 -8.10
N PRO A 189 -10.50 -2.95 -7.80
CA PRO A 189 -10.18 -1.80 -6.94
C PRO A 189 -9.64 -2.29 -5.59
N ILE A 190 -8.57 -1.67 -5.11
CA ILE A 190 -7.96 -1.94 -3.80
C ILE A 190 -8.96 -1.90 -2.63
N GLU A 191 -10.06 -1.16 -2.77
CA GLU A 191 -11.21 -1.16 -1.87
C GLU A 191 -11.83 -2.55 -1.71
N LYS A 192 -12.13 -3.21 -2.83
CA LYS A 192 -12.71 -4.55 -2.85
C LYS A 192 -11.71 -5.63 -2.39
N ILE A 193 -10.43 -5.44 -2.71
CA ILE A 193 -9.35 -6.30 -2.22
C ILE A 193 -9.21 -6.16 -0.69
N TYR A 194 -9.31 -4.95 -0.15
CA TYR A 194 -9.37 -4.71 1.28
C TYR A 194 -10.59 -5.41 1.90
N GLU A 195 -11.80 -5.21 1.36
CA GLU A 195 -13.02 -5.85 1.88
C GLU A 195 -12.93 -7.38 1.89
N THR A 196 -12.29 -7.98 0.88
CA THR A 196 -12.17 -9.43 0.73
C THR A 196 -11.02 -10.03 1.56
N TYR A 197 -9.88 -9.33 1.67
CA TYR A 197 -8.62 -9.90 2.19
C TYR A 197 -8.01 -9.15 3.39
N ILE A 198 -8.71 -8.17 4.00
CA ILE A 198 -8.24 -7.46 5.20
C ILE A 198 -7.84 -8.41 6.34
N ASN A 199 -8.58 -9.50 6.52
CA ASN A 199 -8.33 -10.45 7.61
C ASN A 199 -7.11 -11.37 7.36
N ASP A 200 -6.72 -11.57 6.09
CA ASP A 200 -5.58 -12.41 5.71
C ASP A 200 -5.01 -11.98 4.36
N SER A 201 -4.21 -10.92 4.39
CA SER A 201 -3.48 -10.38 3.23
C SER A 201 -2.46 -11.37 2.64
N LYS A 202 -2.11 -12.45 3.35
CA LYS A 202 -1.18 -13.47 2.87
C LYS A 202 -1.79 -14.39 1.81
N LYS A 203 -3.12 -14.39 1.68
CA LYS A 203 -3.88 -15.05 0.61
C LYS A 203 -3.67 -14.41 -0.75
N ILE A 204 -3.09 -13.22 -0.84
CA ILE A 204 -2.85 -12.54 -2.12
C ILE A 204 -1.36 -12.31 -2.37
N LYS A 205 -1.02 -12.12 -3.65
CA LYS A 205 0.27 -11.56 -4.07
C LYS A 205 0.03 -10.36 -4.98
N VAL A 206 0.64 -9.23 -4.64
CA VAL A 206 0.65 -8.01 -5.46
C VAL A 206 1.95 -7.94 -6.24
N LEU A 207 1.92 -7.28 -7.41
CA LEU A 207 3.13 -7.09 -8.20
C LEU A 207 3.98 -5.95 -7.60
N SER A 208 5.29 -6.15 -7.45
CA SER A 208 6.24 -5.15 -6.93
C SER A 208 7.62 -5.32 -7.58
N PHE A 209 8.55 -4.39 -7.36
CA PHE A 209 9.95 -4.54 -7.76
C PHE A 209 10.91 -4.54 -6.56
N ASP A 210 12.04 -5.23 -6.67
CA ASP A 210 13.07 -5.28 -5.63
C ASP A 210 14.17 -4.20 -5.80
N LYS A 211 15.12 -4.12 -4.85
CA LYS A 211 16.31 -3.26 -4.94
C LYS A 211 17.24 -3.53 -6.14
N ASN A 212 16.96 -4.56 -6.93
CA ASN A 212 17.68 -4.90 -8.15
C ASN A 212 16.90 -4.49 -9.41
N ASN A 213 15.75 -3.81 -9.25
CA ASN A 213 14.82 -3.43 -10.31
C ASN A 213 14.21 -4.66 -11.03
N LYS A 214 14.10 -5.80 -10.33
CA LYS A 214 13.44 -7.01 -10.81
C LYS A 214 12.02 -7.10 -10.29
N VAL A 215 11.09 -7.37 -11.21
CA VAL A 215 9.64 -7.35 -10.95
C VAL A 215 9.17 -8.74 -10.55
N SER A 216 8.39 -8.84 -9.47
CA SER A 216 7.96 -10.12 -8.89
C SER A 216 6.62 -10.03 -8.17
N TRP A 217 5.97 -11.19 -8.02
CA TRP A 217 4.76 -11.35 -7.20
C TRP A 217 5.13 -11.47 -5.73
N SER A 218 4.77 -10.47 -4.93
CA SER A 218 5.13 -10.36 -3.51
C SER A 218 3.90 -10.38 -2.61
N THR A 219 4.02 -11.01 -1.44
CA THR A 219 2.92 -11.13 -0.48
C THR A 219 2.87 -9.89 0.43
N PRO A 220 1.77 -9.13 0.45
CA PRO A 220 1.61 -8.02 1.38
C PRO A 220 1.43 -8.54 2.82
N SER A 221 1.94 -7.80 3.79
CA SER A 221 1.74 -8.05 5.22
C SER A 221 0.44 -7.44 5.75
N ALA A 222 -0.09 -6.40 5.08
CA ALA A 222 -1.35 -5.75 5.43
C ALA A 222 -1.97 -5.04 4.21
N ILE A 223 -3.29 -4.84 4.28
CA ILE A 223 -4.05 -3.92 3.44
C ILE A 223 -4.67 -2.87 4.37
N LEU A 224 -4.58 -1.60 4.02
CA LEU A 224 -4.91 -0.47 4.90
C LEU A 224 -6.11 0.32 4.31
N ARG A 225 -6.94 0.94 5.18
CA ARG A 225 -8.12 1.74 4.77
C ARG A 225 -8.34 2.95 5.68
N HIS A 226 -8.71 4.08 5.07
CA HIS A 226 -8.59 5.38 5.70
C HIS A 226 -9.53 6.45 5.13
N LYS A 227 -10.25 7.21 5.95
CA LYS A 227 -11.10 8.31 5.46
C LYS A 227 -10.30 9.49 4.90
N LEU A 228 -10.73 10.09 3.80
CA LEU A 228 -10.00 11.14 3.06
C LEU A 228 -10.08 12.53 3.74
N GLY A 229 -11.28 12.91 4.17
CA GLY A 229 -11.55 14.12 4.96
C GLY A 229 -11.49 15.43 4.17
N ALA A 230 -12.09 16.49 4.71
CA ALA A 230 -12.36 17.75 3.98
C ALA A 230 -11.14 18.67 3.69
N ALA A 231 -9.90 18.17 3.76
CA ALA A 231 -8.72 19.03 3.54
C ALA A 231 -7.57 18.42 2.75
N LYS A 232 -7.64 17.16 2.30
CA LYS A 232 -6.65 16.66 1.34
C LYS A 232 -6.98 17.20 -0.06
N LYS A 233 -6.09 16.98 -1.02
CA LYS A 233 -6.40 17.05 -2.45
C LYS A 233 -6.10 15.70 -3.06
N MET A 234 -6.96 15.30 -3.99
CA MET A 234 -6.73 14.16 -4.85
C MET A 234 -6.04 14.64 -6.12
N PHE A 235 -5.03 13.89 -6.55
CA PHE A 235 -4.26 14.15 -7.75
C PHE A 235 -4.38 12.96 -8.69
N LYS A 236 -4.63 13.25 -9.96
CA LYS A 236 -4.59 12.32 -11.06
C LYS A 236 -3.35 12.59 -11.88
N ILE A 237 -2.39 11.69 -11.78
CA ILE A 237 -1.17 11.73 -12.58
C ILE A 237 -1.44 10.94 -13.85
N THR A 238 -1.17 11.51 -15.02
CA THR A 238 -1.33 10.85 -16.32
C THR A 238 -0.06 10.97 -17.15
N THR A 239 0.43 9.84 -17.68
CA THR A 239 1.63 9.77 -18.54
C THR A 239 1.32 10.08 -20.01
N GLN A 240 2.36 10.29 -20.82
CA GLN A 240 2.23 10.59 -22.25
C GLN A 240 1.44 9.52 -23.04
N HIS A 241 1.52 8.26 -22.60
CA HIS A 241 0.81 7.10 -23.16
C HIS A 241 -0.51 6.80 -22.43
N GLY A 242 -1.01 7.72 -21.59
CA GLY A 242 -2.33 7.61 -20.98
C GLY A 242 -2.45 6.65 -19.79
N ARG A 243 -1.33 6.09 -19.27
CA ARG A 243 -1.35 5.42 -17.96
C ARG A 243 -1.65 6.46 -16.90
N SER A 244 -2.53 6.16 -15.94
CA SER A 244 -2.91 7.13 -14.92
C SER A 244 -3.21 6.51 -13.57
N VAL A 245 -2.85 7.22 -12.51
CA VAL A 245 -3.18 6.82 -11.15
C VAL A 245 -3.76 8.01 -10.38
N GLU A 246 -4.77 7.73 -9.56
CA GLU A 246 -5.48 8.71 -8.76
C GLU A 246 -5.09 8.46 -7.31
N VAL A 247 -4.45 9.45 -6.67
CA VAL A 247 -3.77 9.29 -5.39
C VAL A 247 -3.93 10.56 -4.56
N THR A 248 -3.75 10.47 -3.24
CA THR A 248 -3.71 11.68 -2.41
C THR A 248 -2.46 12.50 -2.75
N GLU A 249 -2.52 13.82 -2.57
CA GLU A 249 -1.42 14.73 -2.94
C GLU A 249 -0.05 14.41 -2.32
N ASP A 250 -0.09 13.65 -1.23
CA ASP A 250 1.00 13.23 -0.36
C ASP A 250 1.40 11.74 -0.52
N HIS A 251 0.84 11.05 -1.51
CA HIS A 251 1.27 9.70 -1.85
C HIS A 251 2.40 9.72 -2.89
N SER A 252 3.38 8.83 -2.72
CA SER A 252 4.55 8.77 -3.59
C SER A 252 4.39 7.77 -4.72
N VAL A 253 4.79 8.19 -5.91
CA VAL A 253 5.03 7.32 -7.07
C VAL A 253 6.53 7.26 -7.32
N PHE A 254 7.01 6.20 -7.96
CA PHE A 254 8.44 6.13 -8.30
C PHE A 254 8.73 6.89 -9.59
N VAL A 255 9.83 7.64 -9.59
CA VAL A 255 10.42 8.29 -10.78
C VAL A 255 11.88 7.87 -10.94
N ILE A 256 12.42 8.00 -12.15
CA ILE A 256 13.87 7.97 -12.36
C ILE A 256 14.43 9.39 -12.22
N ASP A 257 15.41 9.56 -11.32
CA ASP A 257 16.13 10.80 -11.14
C ASP A 257 16.90 11.16 -12.43
N GLN A 258 16.74 12.39 -12.90
CA GLN A 258 17.26 12.77 -14.21
C GLN A 258 18.77 13.03 -14.22
N GLU A 259 19.40 13.25 -13.07
CA GLU A 259 20.85 13.49 -12.96
C GLU A 259 21.62 12.20 -12.65
N THR A 260 21.13 11.40 -11.69
CA THR A 260 21.84 10.22 -11.17
C THR A 260 21.39 8.89 -11.78
N ALA A 261 20.24 8.89 -12.48
CA ALA A 261 19.50 7.72 -12.94
C ALA A 261 19.04 6.75 -11.83
N ASP A 262 18.96 7.20 -10.57
CA ASP A 262 18.43 6.39 -9.47
C ASP A 262 16.89 6.33 -9.49
N ILE A 263 16.33 5.24 -8.97
CA ILE A 263 14.88 5.11 -8.78
C ILE A 263 14.52 5.69 -7.42
N VAL A 264 13.72 6.75 -7.40
CA VAL A 264 13.38 7.51 -6.19
C VAL A 264 11.87 7.69 -6.05
N PRO A 265 11.31 7.64 -4.83
CA PRO A 265 9.93 8.04 -4.59
C PRO A 265 9.79 9.56 -4.69
N LYS A 266 8.73 10.02 -5.36
CA LYS A 266 8.38 11.43 -5.49
C LYS A 266 6.88 11.61 -5.32
N GLU A 267 6.47 12.56 -4.48
CA GLU A 267 5.05 12.73 -4.18
C GLU A 267 4.23 13.25 -5.35
N ALA A 268 2.97 12.85 -5.41
CA ALA A 268 2.00 13.27 -6.42
C ALA A 268 1.94 14.79 -6.66
N ARG A 269 2.07 15.60 -5.61
CA ARG A 269 2.11 17.08 -5.73
C ARG A 269 3.46 17.67 -6.12
N GLN A 270 4.54 16.88 -6.08
CA GLN A 270 5.84 17.23 -6.63
C GLN A 270 6.02 16.79 -8.08
N ILE A 271 5.20 15.83 -8.55
CA ILE A 271 5.26 15.37 -9.93
C ILE A 271 4.99 16.54 -10.87
N MET A 272 5.91 16.75 -11.79
CA MET A 272 5.84 17.76 -12.84
C MET A 272 5.62 17.09 -14.19
N VAL A 273 5.08 17.84 -15.14
CA VAL A 273 5.25 17.51 -16.57
C VAL A 273 6.77 17.43 -16.83
N ASP A 274 7.19 16.45 -17.64
CA ASP A 274 8.58 16.04 -17.87
C ASP A 274 9.25 15.11 -16.84
N ASP A 275 8.62 14.79 -15.69
CA ASP A 275 9.10 13.66 -14.86
C ASP A 275 8.91 12.31 -15.57
N PHE A 276 9.78 11.34 -15.32
CA PHE A 276 9.68 9.98 -15.88
C PHE A 276 9.27 8.98 -14.79
N ILE A 277 8.00 8.59 -14.80
CA ILE A 277 7.41 7.65 -13.84
C ILE A 277 7.79 6.21 -14.18
N VAL A 278 8.08 5.44 -13.13
CA VAL A 278 8.43 4.03 -13.18
C VAL A 278 7.19 3.16 -13.29
N THR A 279 7.24 2.21 -14.22
CA THR A 279 6.20 1.21 -14.47
C THR A 279 6.85 -0.09 -14.99
N THR A 280 6.07 -1.05 -15.46
CA THR A 280 6.60 -2.27 -16.11
C THR A 280 5.83 -2.62 -17.40
N ASN A 281 6.53 -3.36 -18.26
CA ASN A 281 6.01 -4.07 -19.43
C ASN A 281 6.47 -5.54 -19.44
N ASN A 282 6.99 -6.02 -18.31
CA ASN A 282 7.38 -7.38 -18.04
C ASN A 282 6.60 -7.84 -16.81
N ILE A 283 5.43 -8.42 -17.03
CA ILE A 283 4.62 -9.03 -15.97
C ILE A 283 5.06 -10.50 -15.84
N PRO A 284 5.59 -10.94 -14.69
CA PRO A 284 6.09 -12.29 -14.51
C PRO A 284 5.05 -13.35 -14.83
N ALA A 285 5.47 -14.40 -15.54
CA ALA A 285 4.63 -15.52 -15.88
C ALA A 285 3.98 -16.16 -14.63
N ASN A 286 2.78 -16.68 -14.83
CA ASN A 286 2.01 -17.40 -13.81
C ASN A 286 1.78 -18.85 -14.29
N TYR A 287 1.23 -19.72 -13.45
CA TYR A 287 0.93 -21.09 -13.85
C TYR A 287 0.00 -21.14 -15.07
N LEU A 288 0.26 -22.09 -15.95
CA LEU A 288 -0.49 -22.28 -17.19
C LEU A 288 -1.71 -23.18 -16.97
N ILE A 289 -2.85 -22.79 -17.54
CA ILE A 289 -4.06 -23.63 -17.58
C ILE A 289 -4.20 -24.20 -19.00
N LYS A 290 -4.31 -25.53 -19.11
CA LYS A 290 -4.47 -26.22 -20.41
C LYS A 290 -5.93 -26.50 -20.79
N TYR A 291 -6.84 -26.55 -19.81
CA TYR A 291 -8.27 -26.77 -20.03
C TYR A 291 -9.10 -26.19 -18.89
N ILE A 292 -10.37 -25.92 -19.16
CA ILE A 292 -11.35 -25.44 -18.17
C ILE A 292 -12.43 -26.51 -18.00
N ASP A 293 -12.57 -26.99 -16.77
CA ASP A 293 -13.67 -27.88 -16.38
C ASP A 293 -14.97 -27.06 -16.18
N THR A 294 -15.94 -27.31 -17.06
CA THR A 294 -17.26 -26.68 -17.03
C THR A 294 -18.24 -27.38 -16.07
N LEU A 295 -17.96 -28.62 -15.65
CA LEU A 295 -18.90 -29.48 -14.90
C LEU A 295 -19.49 -28.77 -13.68
N LYS A 296 -18.63 -28.07 -12.92
CA LYS A 296 -19.03 -27.34 -11.70
C LYS A 296 -20.08 -26.24 -11.94
N PHE A 297 -20.15 -25.68 -13.14
CA PHE A 297 -21.11 -24.62 -13.49
C PHE A 297 -22.46 -25.18 -13.97
N PHE A 298 -22.48 -26.42 -14.44
CA PHE A 298 -23.68 -27.14 -14.86
C PHE A 298 -24.27 -28.05 -13.77
N LYS A 299 -23.48 -28.44 -12.75
CA LYS A 299 -23.90 -29.35 -11.66
C LYS A 299 -25.19 -28.94 -10.93
N ASN A 300 -25.45 -27.65 -10.80
CA ASN A 300 -26.64 -27.11 -10.12
C ASN A 300 -27.76 -26.70 -11.09
N LYS A 301 -27.73 -27.21 -12.33
CA LYS A 301 -28.74 -27.00 -13.37
C LYS A 301 -29.26 -28.38 -13.81
N ASP A 302 -30.54 -28.47 -14.18
CA ASP A 302 -31.11 -29.69 -14.77
C ASP A 302 -30.41 -30.00 -16.09
N THR A 303 -29.44 -30.90 -16.04
CA THR A 303 -28.46 -31.11 -17.12
C THR A 303 -28.24 -32.58 -17.40
N TYR A 304 -27.89 -32.86 -18.64
CA TYR A 304 -27.63 -34.18 -19.18
C TYR A 304 -26.19 -34.27 -19.64
N ILE A 305 -25.55 -35.40 -19.38
CA ILE A 305 -24.26 -35.78 -19.96
C ILE A 305 -24.46 -36.78 -21.11
N SER A 306 -23.49 -36.89 -22.02
CA SER A 306 -23.46 -37.89 -23.10
C SER A 306 -22.05 -38.32 -23.46
N ASN A 307 -21.95 -39.34 -24.34
CA ASN A 307 -20.69 -39.97 -24.75
C ASN A 307 -20.05 -40.83 -23.65
N PHE A 308 -20.90 -41.52 -22.87
CA PHE A 308 -20.50 -42.54 -21.90
C PHE A 308 -20.55 -43.94 -22.52
N SER A 309 -19.72 -44.88 -22.02
CA SER A 309 -19.85 -46.29 -22.40
C SER A 309 -21.17 -46.88 -21.90
N VAL A 310 -21.89 -47.57 -22.79
CA VAL A 310 -23.16 -48.24 -22.47
C VAL A 310 -22.95 -49.48 -21.60
N GLU A 311 -21.73 -50.03 -21.59
CA GLU A 311 -21.38 -51.21 -20.78
C GLU A 311 -21.42 -50.91 -19.28
N ASN A 312 -21.04 -49.69 -18.89
CA ASN A 312 -21.01 -49.23 -17.50
C ASN A 312 -22.41 -48.91 -16.93
N LEU A 313 -23.45 -48.94 -17.76
CA LEU A 313 -24.86 -48.69 -17.35
C LEU A 313 -25.61 -49.96 -16.92
N LYS A 314 -24.99 -51.15 -17.00
CA LYS A 314 -25.65 -52.44 -16.72
C LYS A 314 -26.12 -52.59 -15.26
N SER A 315 -25.67 -51.75 -14.33
CA SER A 315 -26.02 -51.77 -12.90
C SER A 315 -27.33 -51.02 -12.54
N ILE A 316 -28.04 -50.43 -13.51
CA ILE A 316 -29.34 -49.77 -13.25
C ILE A 316 -30.39 -50.81 -12.84
N LYS A 317 -30.68 -50.91 -11.54
CA LYS A 317 -31.75 -51.78 -11.00
C LYS A 317 -33.17 -51.33 -11.37
N ASN A 318 -33.36 -50.07 -11.77
CA ASN A 318 -34.69 -49.50 -12.04
C ASN A 318 -35.00 -49.50 -13.55
N ARG A 319 -35.75 -50.50 -14.02
CA ARG A 319 -35.85 -50.88 -15.44
C ARG A 319 -36.52 -49.82 -16.34
N ASP A 320 -37.44 -49.02 -15.80
CA ASP A 320 -38.40 -48.24 -16.61
C ASP A 320 -37.82 -47.06 -17.40
N TYR A 321 -36.61 -46.60 -17.06
CA TYR A 321 -35.98 -45.44 -17.72
C TYR A 321 -34.64 -45.75 -18.40
N ALA A 322 -34.05 -46.94 -18.17
CA ALA A 322 -32.73 -47.27 -18.71
C ALA A 322 -32.69 -47.29 -20.24
N TRP A 323 -33.76 -47.74 -20.91
CA TRP A 323 -33.87 -47.71 -22.36
C TRP A 323 -33.98 -46.29 -22.93
N GLN A 324 -34.67 -45.37 -22.23
CA GLN A 324 -34.82 -43.98 -22.66
C GLN A 324 -33.49 -43.20 -22.66
N TYR A 325 -32.63 -43.46 -21.66
CA TYR A 325 -31.30 -42.84 -21.60
C TYR A 325 -30.32 -43.46 -22.61
N LYS A 326 -30.46 -44.76 -22.92
CA LYS A 326 -29.68 -45.46 -23.96
C LYS A 326 -30.01 -44.97 -25.36
N SER A 327 -31.29 -44.90 -25.72
CA SER A 327 -31.73 -44.50 -27.07
C SER A 327 -31.41 -43.03 -27.42
N ARG A 328 -31.29 -42.16 -26.40
CA ARG A 328 -30.99 -40.73 -26.58
C ARG A 328 -29.54 -40.32 -26.31
N ASN A 329 -28.67 -41.24 -25.90
CA ASN A 329 -27.30 -40.95 -25.41
C ASN A 329 -27.31 -39.71 -24.49
N ALA A 330 -28.13 -39.76 -23.43
CA ALA A 330 -28.35 -38.65 -22.52
C ALA A 330 -28.67 -39.17 -21.11
N LEU A 331 -27.80 -38.89 -20.15
CA LEU A 331 -27.94 -39.32 -18.76
C LEU A 331 -27.99 -38.09 -17.84
N PRO A 332 -28.96 -37.96 -16.92
CA PRO A 332 -29.01 -36.82 -15.99
C PRO A 332 -27.75 -36.73 -15.10
N ILE A 333 -27.21 -35.52 -14.90
CA ILE A 333 -25.94 -35.26 -14.18
C ILE A 333 -25.89 -35.85 -12.77
N LYS A 334 -27.03 -35.99 -12.09
CA LYS A 334 -27.14 -36.63 -10.76
C LYS A 334 -26.55 -38.04 -10.72
N TYR A 335 -26.49 -38.73 -11.86
CA TYR A 335 -25.94 -40.06 -11.98
C TYR A 335 -24.42 -40.11 -12.27
N LEU A 336 -23.75 -38.97 -12.48
CA LEU A 336 -22.31 -38.92 -12.81
C LEU A 336 -21.42 -39.56 -11.73
N ASN A 337 -21.85 -39.58 -10.47
CA ASN A 337 -21.13 -40.21 -9.36
C ASN A 337 -21.52 -41.69 -9.13
N TYR A 338 -22.54 -42.21 -9.82
CA TYR A 338 -23.05 -43.58 -9.65
C TYR A 338 -22.44 -44.56 -10.65
N TYR A 339 -21.71 -44.06 -11.66
CA TYR A 339 -21.05 -44.85 -12.70
C TYR A 339 -19.61 -44.38 -12.86
N ASP A 340 -18.70 -45.31 -13.12
CA ASP A 340 -17.33 -44.99 -13.49
C ASP A 340 -17.31 -44.54 -14.96
N LEU A 341 -17.47 -43.23 -15.18
CA LEU A 341 -17.52 -42.62 -16.51
C LEU A 341 -16.22 -41.87 -16.77
N ASP A 342 -15.61 -42.13 -17.92
CA ASP A 342 -14.47 -41.37 -18.41
C ASP A 342 -14.86 -39.89 -18.62
N LYS A 343 -14.46 -39.04 -17.68
CA LYS A 343 -14.78 -37.60 -17.67
C LYS A 343 -14.05 -36.80 -18.74
N GLU A 344 -13.10 -37.39 -19.47
CA GLU A 344 -12.31 -36.68 -20.48
C GLU A 344 -13.10 -36.49 -21.78
N ASN A 345 -13.93 -37.48 -22.14
CA ASN A 345 -14.67 -37.52 -23.40
C ASN A 345 -16.18 -37.18 -23.29
N LEU A 346 -16.67 -36.85 -22.10
CA LEU A 346 -18.09 -36.51 -21.88
C LEU A 346 -18.46 -35.12 -22.41
N PHE A 347 -19.69 -35.02 -22.90
CA PHE A 347 -20.37 -33.76 -23.22
C PHE A 347 -21.47 -33.47 -22.18
N ILE A 348 -21.83 -32.20 -22.01
CA ILE A 348 -22.80 -31.70 -21.02
C ILE A 348 -23.71 -30.63 -21.61
N GLY A 349 -24.96 -30.54 -21.14
CA GLY A 349 -25.85 -29.43 -21.46
C GLY A 349 -27.18 -29.44 -20.70
N ILE A 350 -27.89 -28.31 -20.71
CA ILE A 350 -29.23 -28.15 -20.11
C ILE A 350 -30.35 -28.82 -20.93
N SER A 351 -30.00 -29.40 -22.07
CA SER A 351 -30.89 -30.05 -23.02
C SER A 351 -30.35 -31.41 -23.42
N GLN A 352 -31.22 -32.32 -23.86
CA GLN A 352 -30.80 -33.64 -24.35
C GLN A 352 -30.05 -33.54 -25.71
N SER A 353 -30.27 -32.46 -26.46
CA SER A 353 -29.54 -32.05 -27.68
C SER A 353 -28.51 -30.94 -27.40
N ASN A 354 -27.63 -30.65 -28.37
CA ASN A 354 -26.68 -29.52 -28.39
C ASN A 354 -25.77 -29.40 -27.15
N LYS A 355 -25.24 -30.53 -26.68
CA LYS A 355 -24.29 -30.63 -25.56
C LYS A 355 -22.87 -30.22 -26.00
N ILE A 356 -22.09 -29.66 -25.08
CA ILE A 356 -20.72 -29.18 -25.28
C ILE A 356 -19.70 -30.04 -24.50
N PRO A 357 -18.41 -30.07 -24.84
CA PRO A 357 -17.40 -30.81 -24.06
C PRO A 357 -17.36 -30.36 -22.59
N ILE A 358 -17.21 -31.31 -21.65
CA ILE A 358 -17.05 -30.96 -20.22
C ILE A 358 -15.75 -30.18 -19.99
N ARG A 359 -14.66 -30.60 -20.62
CA ARG A 359 -13.38 -29.89 -20.61
C ARG A 359 -13.23 -29.09 -21.89
N ILE A 360 -13.20 -27.77 -21.78
CA ILE A 360 -12.86 -26.89 -22.90
C ILE A 360 -11.33 -26.75 -22.92
N VAL A 361 -10.69 -27.14 -24.02
CA VAL A 361 -9.23 -27.03 -24.18
C VAL A 361 -8.86 -25.56 -24.42
N ILE A 362 -7.86 -25.07 -23.70
CA ILE A 362 -7.28 -23.76 -23.97
C ILE A 362 -6.19 -23.95 -25.02
N ASN A 363 -6.46 -23.42 -26.22
CA ASN A 363 -5.53 -23.40 -27.33
C ASN A 363 -5.66 -22.07 -28.10
N GLU A 364 -4.85 -21.92 -29.15
CA GLU A 364 -4.88 -20.74 -30.00
C GLU A 364 -6.24 -20.52 -30.69
N GLU A 365 -6.96 -21.58 -31.07
CA GLU A 365 -8.29 -21.50 -31.69
C GLU A 365 -9.31 -20.83 -30.76
N LEU A 366 -9.47 -21.35 -29.54
CA LEU A 366 -10.36 -20.78 -28.54
C LEU A 366 -9.99 -19.31 -28.26
N CYS A 367 -8.69 -19.02 -28.18
CA CYS A 367 -8.21 -17.66 -27.95
C CYS A 367 -8.57 -16.72 -29.12
N ARG A 368 -8.42 -17.14 -30.38
CA ARG A 368 -8.88 -16.35 -31.55
C ARG A 368 -10.38 -16.10 -31.50
N LEU A 369 -11.20 -17.13 -31.22
CA LEU A 369 -12.66 -17.00 -31.11
C LEU A 369 -13.08 -16.03 -30.01
N LEU A 370 -12.40 -16.05 -28.86
CA LEU A 370 -12.61 -15.08 -27.79
C LEU A 370 -12.21 -13.67 -28.24
N GLY A 371 -11.12 -13.52 -28.99
CA GLY A 371 -10.77 -12.25 -29.64
C GLY A 371 -11.90 -11.73 -30.52
N TYR A 372 -12.38 -12.55 -31.47
CA TYR A 372 -13.51 -12.21 -32.36
C TYR A 372 -14.78 -11.85 -31.56
N TYR A 373 -15.07 -12.57 -30.48
CA TYR A 373 -16.25 -12.30 -29.65
C TYR A 373 -16.12 -10.99 -28.85
N MET A 374 -14.91 -10.68 -28.39
CA MET A 374 -14.65 -9.46 -27.64
C MET A 374 -14.73 -8.21 -28.53
N ALA A 375 -14.36 -8.33 -29.81
CA ALA A 375 -14.68 -7.37 -30.87
C ALA A 375 -16.18 -7.43 -31.24
N GLU A 376 -16.55 -8.26 -32.21
CA GLU A 376 -17.84 -8.28 -32.92
C GLU A 376 -18.95 -9.13 -32.26
N GLY A 377 -18.66 -9.75 -31.12
CA GLY A 377 -19.59 -10.64 -30.44
C GLY A 377 -20.64 -9.93 -29.58
N SER A 378 -21.88 -10.43 -29.63
CA SER A 378 -22.94 -10.08 -28.67
C SER A 378 -23.80 -11.31 -28.30
N TYR A 379 -24.82 -11.11 -27.44
CA TYR A 379 -25.64 -12.19 -26.89
C TYR A 379 -27.09 -12.11 -27.42
N GLN A 380 -27.44 -13.00 -28.33
CA GLN A 380 -28.78 -13.10 -28.92
C GLN A 380 -29.18 -14.58 -29.05
N ASN A 381 -29.90 -15.09 -28.04
CA ASN A 381 -30.28 -16.51 -27.91
C ASN A 381 -29.15 -17.55 -28.11
N GLY A 382 -27.96 -17.16 -27.67
CA GLY A 382 -26.71 -17.83 -27.98
C GLY A 382 -25.61 -16.76 -28.09
N LEU A 383 -24.64 -16.99 -28.95
CA LEU A 383 -23.69 -15.96 -29.38
C LEU A 383 -24.03 -15.54 -30.82
N ILE A 384 -23.91 -14.25 -31.12
CA ILE A 384 -23.94 -13.73 -32.50
C ILE A 384 -22.68 -12.92 -32.74
N PHE A 385 -22.06 -13.10 -33.91
CA PHE A 385 -20.91 -12.33 -34.38
C PHE A 385 -21.32 -11.58 -35.65
N SER A 386 -21.11 -10.27 -35.67
CA SER A 386 -21.49 -9.38 -36.76
C SER A 386 -20.26 -9.00 -37.59
N PHE A 387 -20.11 -9.55 -38.80
CA PHE A 387 -18.96 -9.28 -39.67
C PHE A 387 -19.36 -8.51 -40.93
N ASN A 388 -18.40 -7.82 -41.54
CA ASN A 388 -18.55 -7.30 -42.90
C ASN A 388 -18.59 -8.47 -43.90
N LYS A 389 -19.38 -8.36 -44.98
CA LYS A 389 -19.40 -9.36 -46.05
C LYS A 389 -18.01 -9.70 -46.66
N ASN A 390 -17.04 -8.79 -46.56
CA ASN A 390 -15.69 -8.99 -47.09
C ASN A 390 -14.80 -9.83 -46.14
N GLU A 391 -15.16 -9.99 -44.86
CA GLU A 391 -14.38 -10.68 -43.82
C GLU A 391 -14.59 -12.20 -43.85
N THR A 392 -14.58 -12.77 -45.05
CA THR A 392 -14.97 -14.18 -45.29
C THR A 392 -14.11 -15.18 -44.52
N ASP A 393 -12.86 -14.86 -44.23
CA ASP A 393 -11.96 -15.75 -43.48
C ASP A 393 -12.24 -15.74 -41.97
N LEU A 394 -12.70 -14.62 -41.41
CA LEU A 394 -13.13 -14.56 -40.00
C LEU A 394 -14.41 -15.39 -39.79
N ILE A 395 -15.35 -15.28 -40.72
CA ILE A 395 -16.58 -16.07 -40.75
C ILE A 395 -16.26 -17.58 -40.80
N LYS A 396 -15.34 -17.99 -41.69
CA LYS A 396 -14.88 -19.40 -41.78
C LYS A 396 -14.20 -19.87 -40.49
N ASP A 397 -13.31 -19.06 -39.90
CA ASP A 397 -12.59 -19.42 -38.67
C ASP A 397 -13.57 -19.55 -37.49
N VAL A 398 -14.54 -18.64 -37.32
CA VAL A 398 -15.60 -18.78 -36.30
C VAL A 398 -16.41 -20.06 -36.48
N VAL A 399 -16.81 -20.41 -37.72
CA VAL A 399 -17.55 -21.65 -38.01
C VAL A 399 -16.69 -22.89 -37.70
N ALA A 400 -15.42 -22.89 -38.11
CA ALA A 400 -14.49 -23.99 -37.85
C ALA A 400 -14.24 -24.20 -36.35
N ILE A 401 -13.90 -23.13 -35.62
CA ILE A 401 -13.61 -23.17 -34.18
C ILE A 401 -14.87 -23.54 -33.38
N SER A 402 -16.06 -23.09 -33.79
CA SER A 402 -17.32 -23.49 -33.14
C SER A 402 -17.56 -25.00 -33.23
N LYS A 403 -17.21 -25.60 -34.38
CA LYS A 403 -17.30 -27.04 -34.60
C LYS A 403 -16.22 -27.79 -33.82
N SER A 404 -14.96 -27.33 -33.81
CA SER A 404 -13.86 -28.02 -33.11
C SER A 404 -13.96 -27.92 -31.59
N GLN A 405 -14.25 -26.73 -31.04
CA GLN A 405 -14.21 -26.47 -29.59
C GLN A 405 -15.53 -26.79 -28.87
N PHE A 406 -16.68 -26.65 -29.54
CA PHE A 406 -17.99 -26.79 -28.90
C PHE A 406 -18.90 -27.84 -29.55
N ASN A 407 -18.47 -28.50 -30.64
CA ASN A 407 -19.28 -29.43 -31.44
C ASN A 407 -20.62 -28.81 -31.90
N ILE A 408 -20.60 -27.52 -32.26
CA ILE A 408 -21.78 -26.78 -32.73
C ILE A 408 -21.48 -26.17 -34.10
N ILE A 409 -22.42 -26.36 -35.02
CA ILE A 409 -22.40 -25.73 -36.35
C ILE A 409 -23.20 -24.43 -36.25
N PRO A 410 -22.59 -23.25 -36.43
CA PRO A 410 -23.31 -21.98 -36.41
C PRO A 410 -24.15 -21.81 -37.69
N SER A 411 -25.25 -21.06 -37.60
CA SER A 411 -25.95 -20.58 -38.80
C SER A 411 -25.30 -19.28 -39.30
N VAL A 412 -25.32 -19.05 -40.61
CA VAL A 412 -24.75 -17.86 -41.25
C VAL A 412 -25.86 -17.15 -42.05
N GLY A 413 -26.26 -15.96 -41.59
CA GLY A 413 -27.37 -15.18 -42.14
C GLY A 413 -26.93 -13.84 -42.73
N LYS A 414 -27.60 -13.38 -43.79
CA LYS A 414 -27.41 -12.03 -44.34
C LYS A 414 -28.27 -11.02 -43.56
N SER A 415 -27.65 -10.00 -42.99
CA SER A 415 -28.34 -8.87 -42.35
C SER A 415 -28.67 -7.76 -43.35
N ARG A 416 -29.45 -6.75 -42.95
CA ARG A 416 -29.68 -5.54 -43.77
C ARG A 416 -28.45 -4.63 -43.63
N ASN A 417 -27.91 -4.17 -44.77
CA ASN A 417 -26.73 -3.29 -44.93
C ASN A 417 -25.33 -3.97 -44.87
N ASN A 418 -25.03 -4.89 -45.80
CA ASN A 418 -23.68 -5.47 -46.02
C ASN A 418 -23.04 -6.26 -44.85
N GLU A 419 -23.78 -6.51 -43.77
CA GLU A 419 -23.38 -7.28 -42.60
C GLU A 419 -23.78 -8.78 -42.76
N ILE A 420 -22.91 -9.68 -42.31
CA ILE A 420 -23.15 -11.12 -42.20
C ILE A 420 -23.08 -11.52 -40.73
N ASN A 421 -24.14 -12.16 -40.25
CA ASN A 421 -24.25 -12.62 -38.88
C ASN A 421 -23.93 -14.12 -38.80
N VAL A 422 -23.04 -14.49 -37.89
CA VAL A 422 -22.74 -15.88 -37.53
C VAL A 422 -23.36 -16.17 -36.16
N GLU A 423 -24.39 -17.02 -36.11
CA GLU A 423 -25.17 -17.29 -34.90
C GLU A 423 -24.88 -18.70 -34.35
N ILE A 424 -24.27 -18.73 -33.17
CA ILE A 424 -24.12 -19.94 -32.34
C ILE A 424 -25.34 -20.05 -31.43
N GLN A 425 -26.43 -20.61 -31.94
CA GLN A 425 -27.71 -20.76 -31.23
C GLN A 425 -27.66 -21.87 -30.14
N SER A 426 -26.81 -21.68 -29.13
CA SER A 426 -26.63 -22.61 -28.02
C SER A 426 -26.63 -21.91 -26.67
N LYS A 427 -27.61 -22.25 -25.82
CA LYS A 427 -27.66 -21.80 -24.43
C LYS A 427 -26.53 -22.38 -23.58
N ASN A 428 -25.99 -23.55 -23.94
CA ASN A 428 -24.82 -24.11 -23.27
C ASN A 428 -23.56 -23.27 -23.52
N VAL A 429 -23.37 -22.77 -24.75
CA VAL A 429 -22.27 -21.83 -25.07
C VAL A 429 -22.53 -20.45 -24.46
N GLU A 430 -23.77 -19.95 -24.44
CA GLU A 430 -24.12 -18.72 -23.71
C GLU A 430 -23.75 -18.81 -22.22
N ILE A 431 -24.02 -19.96 -21.58
CA ILE A 431 -23.62 -20.25 -20.18
C ILE A 431 -22.09 -20.27 -20.04
N VAL A 432 -21.36 -20.90 -20.96
CA VAL A 432 -19.88 -20.90 -20.92
C VAL A 432 -19.31 -19.49 -20.98
N PHE A 433 -19.68 -18.70 -21.99
CA PHE A 433 -19.12 -17.36 -22.15
C PHE A 433 -19.49 -16.45 -20.97
N ARG A 434 -20.73 -16.54 -20.47
CA ARG A 434 -21.23 -15.70 -19.38
C ARG A 434 -20.76 -16.11 -17.98
N GLU A 435 -20.79 -17.40 -17.66
CA GLU A 435 -20.58 -17.91 -16.29
C GLU A 435 -19.17 -18.50 -16.08
N VAL A 436 -18.59 -19.13 -17.11
CA VAL A 436 -17.26 -19.77 -17.04
C VAL A 436 -16.15 -18.78 -17.40
N PHE A 437 -16.31 -18.07 -18.52
CA PHE A 437 -15.35 -17.06 -19.00
C PHE A 437 -15.59 -15.67 -18.39
N LYS A 438 -16.75 -15.47 -17.74
CA LYS A 438 -17.18 -14.22 -17.09
C LYS A 438 -17.29 -13.01 -18.05
N ILE A 439 -17.71 -13.25 -19.30
CA ILE A 439 -17.96 -12.18 -20.27
C ILE A 439 -19.40 -11.70 -20.11
N GLU A 440 -19.59 -10.52 -19.52
CA GLU A 440 -20.91 -9.96 -19.25
C GLU A 440 -21.63 -9.44 -20.50
N LYS A 441 -22.96 -9.25 -20.40
CA LYS A 441 -23.75 -8.67 -21.49
C LYS A 441 -23.50 -7.16 -21.61
N GLY A 442 -23.39 -6.68 -22.85
CA GLY A 442 -23.25 -5.26 -23.19
C GLY A 442 -21.79 -4.80 -23.30
N ALA A 443 -21.48 -4.04 -24.35
CA ALA A 443 -20.11 -3.65 -24.71
C ALA A 443 -19.35 -2.91 -23.59
N LYS A 444 -20.04 -2.13 -22.74
CA LYS A 444 -19.45 -1.41 -21.61
C LYS A 444 -18.96 -2.33 -20.48
N ASN A 445 -19.55 -3.52 -20.35
CA ASN A 445 -19.27 -4.47 -19.27
C ASN A 445 -18.24 -5.55 -19.69
N LYS A 446 -17.88 -5.61 -20.98
CA LYS A 446 -16.84 -6.51 -21.49
C LYS A 446 -15.53 -6.33 -20.70
N ARG A 447 -14.90 -7.45 -20.35
CA ARG A 447 -13.63 -7.63 -19.61
C ARG A 447 -12.84 -8.76 -20.29
N ILE A 448 -11.51 -8.81 -20.16
CA ILE A 448 -10.77 -9.97 -20.69
C ILE A 448 -11.06 -11.20 -19.81
N PRO A 449 -11.32 -12.40 -20.39
CA PRO A 449 -11.53 -13.61 -19.61
C PRO A 449 -10.34 -13.89 -18.68
N TRP A 450 -10.63 -14.10 -17.40
CA TRP A 450 -9.63 -14.20 -16.32
C TRP A 450 -8.48 -15.19 -16.61
N PHE A 451 -8.77 -16.29 -17.32
CA PHE A 451 -7.79 -17.32 -17.63
C PHE A 451 -6.80 -16.93 -18.74
N MET A 452 -7.04 -15.86 -19.52
CA MET A 452 -6.07 -15.36 -20.51
C MET A 452 -4.73 -14.99 -19.86
N PHE A 453 -4.77 -14.53 -18.61
CA PHE A 453 -3.56 -14.26 -17.82
C PHE A 453 -2.82 -15.53 -17.37
N HIS A 454 -3.42 -16.71 -17.56
CA HIS A 454 -2.88 -18.05 -17.33
C HIS A 454 -2.61 -18.83 -18.63
N THR A 455 -2.58 -18.16 -19.79
CA THR A 455 -2.17 -18.81 -21.04
C THR A 455 -0.73 -18.47 -21.41
N ASP A 456 -0.19 -19.25 -22.34
CA ASP A 456 1.11 -19.00 -22.96
C ASP A 456 1.07 -17.81 -23.93
N GLU A 457 2.25 -17.39 -24.39
CA GLU A 457 2.42 -16.27 -25.31
C GLU A 457 1.69 -16.48 -26.65
N LYS A 458 1.58 -17.73 -27.14
CA LYS A 458 0.89 -18.04 -28.40
C LYS A 458 -0.61 -17.79 -28.28
N CYS A 459 -1.22 -18.30 -27.22
CA CYS A 459 -2.62 -18.08 -26.89
C CYS A 459 -2.94 -16.59 -26.68
N VAL A 460 -2.06 -15.84 -26.00
CA VAL A 460 -2.22 -14.39 -25.86
C VAL A 460 -2.16 -13.69 -27.23
N LYS A 461 -1.16 -14.00 -28.06
CA LYS A 461 -1.03 -13.44 -29.42
C LYS A 461 -2.21 -13.80 -30.33
N ALA A 462 -2.75 -15.01 -30.20
CA ALA A 462 -3.95 -15.47 -30.90
C ALA A 462 -5.21 -14.69 -30.48
N PHE A 463 -5.39 -14.43 -29.17
CA PHE A 463 -6.49 -13.58 -28.68
C PHE A 463 -6.39 -12.14 -29.20
N ILE A 464 -5.20 -11.54 -29.12
CA ILE A 464 -4.97 -10.19 -29.64
C ILE A 464 -5.20 -10.19 -31.17
N TYR A 465 -4.87 -11.27 -31.89
CA TYR A 465 -5.09 -11.39 -33.34
C TYR A 465 -6.58 -11.40 -33.64
N GLY A 466 -7.35 -12.23 -32.93
CA GLY A 466 -8.79 -12.32 -33.09
C GLY A 466 -9.48 -10.98 -32.79
N TYR A 467 -9.07 -10.31 -31.72
CA TYR A 467 -9.61 -9.00 -31.37
C TYR A 467 -9.30 -7.95 -32.45
N THR A 468 -8.03 -7.83 -32.85
CA THR A 468 -7.57 -6.80 -33.80
C THR A 468 -7.98 -7.07 -35.24
N SER A 469 -8.38 -8.30 -35.57
CA SER A 469 -8.95 -8.61 -36.89
C SER A 469 -10.41 -8.19 -37.03
N GLY A 470 -11.16 -8.01 -35.92
CA GLY A 470 -12.51 -7.42 -35.91
C GLY A 470 -12.49 -5.91 -35.67
N ASP A 471 -12.19 -5.50 -34.43
CA ASP A 471 -12.28 -4.11 -33.95
C ASP A 471 -10.96 -3.31 -34.13
N GLY A 472 -9.94 -3.91 -34.77
CA GLY A 472 -8.67 -3.25 -35.02
C GLY A 472 -8.66 -2.40 -36.29
N SER A 473 -8.36 -1.11 -36.15
CA SER A 473 -8.10 -0.21 -37.29
C SER A 473 -6.60 -0.03 -37.49
N ILE A 474 -6.05 -0.45 -38.63
CA ILE A 474 -4.66 -0.16 -39.01
C ILE A 474 -4.57 1.28 -39.53
N ARG A 475 -3.60 2.06 -39.04
CA ARG A 475 -3.25 3.38 -39.56
C ARG A 475 -1.78 3.44 -39.95
N ILE A 476 -1.50 4.02 -41.11
CA ILE A 476 -0.16 4.41 -41.54
C ILE A 476 0.10 5.81 -40.98
N LEU A 477 1.23 6.02 -40.31
CA LEU A 477 1.69 7.30 -39.79
C LEU A 477 2.61 8.00 -40.81
N GLU A 478 2.84 9.30 -40.62
CA GLU A 478 3.64 10.15 -41.53
C GLU A 478 5.08 9.65 -41.73
N ASP A 479 5.64 8.90 -40.78
CA ASP A 479 6.96 8.28 -40.86
C ASP A 479 6.95 6.88 -41.54
N ASN A 480 5.85 6.52 -42.20
CA ASN A 480 5.55 5.20 -42.75
C ASN A 480 5.59 4.06 -41.71
N THR A 481 5.45 4.35 -40.41
CA THR A 481 5.17 3.31 -39.41
C THR A 481 3.68 3.00 -39.33
N ASN A 482 3.38 1.72 -39.09
CA ASN A 482 2.03 1.22 -38.97
C ASN A 482 1.63 1.11 -37.50
N ARG A 483 0.40 1.51 -37.18
CA ARG A 483 -0.18 1.51 -35.84
C ARG A 483 -1.51 0.77 -35.84
N ILE A 484 -1.74 -0.09 -34.84
CA ILE A 484 -3.02 -0.74 -34.62
C ILE A 484 -3.80 0.09 -33.59
N ASP A 485 -5.00 0.56 -33.93
CA ASP A 485 -5.95 1.21 -33.01
C ASP A 485 -7.08 0.22 -32.65
N VAL A 486 -7.30 -0.07 -31.37
CA VAL A 486 -8.42 -0.86 -30.81
C VAL A 486 -9.36 0.07 -30.04
N THR A 487 -10.67 0.06 -30.30
CA THR A 487 -11.60 1.09 -29.78
C THR A 487 -12.78 0.50 -29.02
N SER A 488 -12.90 0.81 -27.72
CA SER A 488 -14.01 0.32 -26.90
C SER A 488 -14.69 1.41 -26.06
N VAL A 489 -15.96 1.17 -25.73
CA VAL A 489 -16.69 1.89 -24.66
C VAL A 489 -16.37 1.34 -23.27
N SER A 490 -15.81 0.13 -23.16
CA SER A 490 -15.32 -0.43 -21.90
C SER A 490 -13.90 0.03 -21.65
N LYS A 491 -13.74 1.00 -20.74
CA LYS A 491 -12.41 1.43 -20.26
C LYS A 491 -11.68 0.28 -19.57
N ASP A 492 -12.41 -0.59 -18.88
CA ASP A 492 -11.83 -1.71 -18.14
C ASP A 492 -11.36 -2.85 -19.05
N LEU A 493 -12.06 -3.10 -20.17
CA LEU A 493 -11.56 -3.99 -21.22
C LEU A 493 -10.19 -3.52 -21.72
N LEU A 494 -10.05 -2.23 -22.01
CA LEU A 494 -8.77 -1.65 -22.43
C LEU A 494 -7.72 -1.69 -21.31
N ASN A 495 -8.11 -1.51 -20.05
CA ASN A 495 -7.22 -1.72 -18.91
C ASN A 495 -6.63 -3.13 -18.96
N ASP A 496 -7.47 -4.15 -18.93
CA ASP A 496 -7.08 -5.56 -18.99
C ASP A 496 -6.23 -5.86 -20.22
N PHE A 497 -6.57 -5.27 -21.38
CA PHE A 497 -5.86 -5.45 -22.64
C PHE A 497 -4.42 -4.97 -22.55
N GLN A 498 -4.14 -3.84 -21.90
CA GLN A 498 -2.76 -3.42 -21.63
C GLN A 498 -2.03 -4.38 -20.68
N TYR A 499 -2.67 -4.85 -19.61
CA TYR A 499 -2.04 -5.84 -18.73
C TYR A 499 -1.72 -7.14 -19.50
N LEU A 500 -2.57 -7.54 -20.46
CA LEU A 500 -2.34 -8.70 -21.32
C LEU A 500 -1.22 -8.45 -22.34
N LEU A 501 -1.15 -7.27 -22.97
CA LEU A 501 -0.05 -6.86 -23.86
C LEU A 501 1.31 -6.85 -23.13
N SER A 502 1.33 -6.44 -21.86
CA SER A 502 2.52 -6.48 -21.00
C SER A 502 2.98 -7.90 -20.62
N LYS A 503 2.20 -8.96 -20.88
CA LYS A 503 2.71 -10.35 -20.80
C LYS A 503 3.51 -10.77 -22.04
N VAL A 504 3.39 -10.05 -23.16
CA VAL A 504 4.05 -10.35 -24.44
C VAL A 504 5.01 -9.25 -24.89
N GLY A 505 5.44 -8.39 -23.95
CA GLY A 505 6.41 -7.32 -24.19
C GLY A 505 5.90 -6.15 -25.05
N ILE A 506 4.59 -6.04 -25.25
CA ILE A 506 3.96 -4.96 -26.01
C ILE A 506 3.42 -3.91 -25.04
N SER A 507 3.60 -2.63 -25.37
CA SER A 507 3.01 -1.53 -24.63
C SER A 507 2.14 -0.67 -25.56
N ALA A 508 0.98 -0.24 -25.05
CA ALA A 508 -0.02 0.51 -25.78
C ALA A 508 -0.26 1.90 -25.18
N SER A 509 -0.60 2.85 -26.04
CA SER A 509 -0.93 4.22 -25.66
C SER A 509 -2.44 4.43 -25.67
N PHE A 510 -2.96 5.01 -24.59
CA PHE A 510 -4.39 5.26 -24.41
C PHE A 510 -4.78 6.70 -24.68
N TYR A 511 -5.82 6.87 -25.50
CA TYR A 511 -6.42 8.15 -25.82
C TYR A 511 -7.95 8.06 -25.87
N ARG A 512 -8.62 9.17 -25.56
CA ARG A 512 -10.08 9.31 -25.63
C ARG A 512 -10.46 9.92 -27.00
N ARG A 513 -11.40 9.31 -27.73
CA ARG A 513 -11.99 9.89 -28.95
C ARG A 513 -13.20 10.75 -28.57
N ASN A 514 -13.05 12.07 -28.63
CA ASN A 514 -14.20 12.98 -28.65
C ASN A 514 -14.86 12.92 -30.05
N LYS A 515 -16.14 12.54 -30.13
CA LYS A 515 -16.96 12.75 -31.35
C LYS A 515 -17.55 14.17 -31.32
N ALA A 516 -17.69 14.77 -32.50
CA ALA A 516 -18.15 16.15 -32.67
C ALA A 516 -19.58 16.40 -32.13
N HIS A 517 -19.87 17.66 -31.80
CA HIS A 517 -21.07 18.12 -31.07
C HIS A 517 -22.44 17.95 -31.76
N THR A 518 -22.55 17.27 -32.90
CA THR A 518 -23.82 17.17 -33.65
C THR A 518 -24.65 15.95 -33.27
N SER A 519 -25.67 16.17 -32.44
CA SER A 519 -26.71 15.18 -32.15
C SER A 519 -27.59 14.92 -33.39
N LYS A 520 -27.49 13.72 -33.96
CA LYS A 520 -28.44 13.27 -35.01
C LYS A 520 -29.64 12.57 -34.37
N LYS A 521 -30.82 13.19 -34.44
CA LYS A 521 -32.10 12.47 -34.25
C LYS A 521 -32.29 11.51 -35.42
N ILE A 522 -32.37 10.20 -35.14
CA ILE A 522 -32.79 9.18 -36.11
C ILE A 522 -33.90 8.36 -35.46
N LYS A 523 -35.08 8.32 -36.09
CA LYS A 523 -36.25 7.49 -35.71
C LYS A 523 -36.63 7.57 -34.21
N GLY A 524 -36.78 8.78 -33.67
CA GLY A 524 -37.33 9.01 -32.33
C GLY A 524 -36.43 8.63 -31.14
N ALA A 525 -35.34 7.89 -31.35
CA ALA A 525 -34.37 7.58 -30.31
C ALA A 525 -33.32 8.68 -30.17
N ILE A 526 -33.09 9.15 -28.94
CA ILE A 526 -31.92 9.97 -28.60
C ILE A 526 -30.76 9.01 -28.34
N SER A 527 -29.82 8.89 -29.28
CA SER A 527 -28.59 8.12 -29.04
C SER A 527 -27.71 8.88 -28.04
N SER A 528 -27.35 8.26 -26.92
CA SER A 528 -26.40 8.84 -25.97
C SER A 528 -25.01 8.99 -26.61
N ASN A 529 -24.35 10.13 -26.36
CA ASN A 529 -22.95 10.34 -26.70
C ASN A 529 -22.07 9.48 -25.77
N ASN A 530 -21.98 8.18 -26.04
CA ASN A 530 -21.07 7.29 -25.32
C ASN A 530 -19.63 7.66 -25.67
N GLU A 531 -18.82 7.93 -24.63
CA GLU A 531 -17.40 8.19 -24.78
C GLU A 531 -16.68 6.92 -25.28
N ASN A 532 -15.95 7.06 -26.40
CA ASN A 532 -15.15 5.98 -26.95
C ASN A 532 -13.68 6.18 -26.57
N TYR A 533 -13.04 5.08 -26.18
CA TYR A 533 -11.64 5.04 -25.81
C TYR A 533 -10.86 4.19 -26.81
N THR A 534 -9.61 4.56 -27.09
CA THR A 534 -8.75 3.83 -28.01
C THR A 534 -7.42 3.48 -27.32
N LEU A 535 -7.03 2.21 -27.37
CA LEU A 535 -5.63 1.82 -27.20
C LEU A 535 -4.97 1.73 -28.57
N ASN A 536 -3.72 2.15 -28.67
CA ASN A 536 -2.92 1.92 -29.87
C ASN A 536 -1.53 1.36 -29.57
N PHE A 537 -1.05 0.47 -30.44
CA PHE A 537 0.22 -0.25 -30.26
C PHE A 537 0.82 -0.63 -31.62
N SER A 538 2.07 -1.09 -31.57
CA SER A 538 2.83 -1.55 -32.74
C SER A 538 2.34 -2.91 -33.26
N GLY A 539 2.63 -3.20 -34.53
CA GLY A 539 2.43 -4.53 -35.10
C GLY A 539 3.24 -5.62 -34.39
N TYR A 540 2.76 -6.86 -34.50
CA TYR A 540 3.44 -8.04 -33.99
C TYR A 540 3.18 -9.26 -34.89
N ILE A 541 3.99 -10.31 -34.68
CA ILE A 541 3.95 -11.57 -35.43
C ILE A 541 3.20 -12.64 -34.62
N TYR A 542 2.32 -13.37 -35.29
CA TYR A 542 1.55 -14.49 -34.75
C TYR A 542 1.53 -15.64 -35.77
N GLY A 543 2.34 -16.69 -35.52
CA GLY A 543 2.56 -17.76 -36.48
C GLY A 543 3.28 -17.25 -37.74
N ASP A 544 2.79 -17.64 -38.90
CA ASP A 544 3.13 -17.09 -40.22
C ASP A 544 2.46 -15.74 -40.50
N LYS A 545 1.43 -15.36 -39.72
CA LYS A 545 0.65 -14.14 -39.92
C LYS A 545 1.33 -12.95 -39.23
N THR A 546 1.56 -11.92 -40.02
CA THR A 546 2.01 -10.62 -39.54
C THR A 546 0.86 -9.63 -39.67
N ILE A 547 0.27 -9.21 -38.54
CA ILE A 547 -0.91 -8.32 -38.54
C ILE A 547 -0.55 -6.95 -39.16
N VAL A 548 0.70 -6.53 -38.98
CA VAL A 548 1.25 -5.28 -39.48
C VAL A 548 2.73 -5.48 -39.77
N LYS A 549 3.19 -5.14 -40.99
CA LYS A 549 4.60 -5.25 -41.41
C LYS A 549 5.51 -4.52 -40.41
N GLN A 550 6.39 -5.26 -39.73
CA GLN A 550 7.33 -4.70 -38.76
C GLN A 550 8.32 -3.75 -39.46
N ASN A 551 8.33 -2.48 -39.06
CA ASN A 551 9.44 -1.60 -39.41
C ASN A 551 10.63 -1.93 -38.50
N ILE A 552 11.74 -2.37 -39.10
CA ILE A 552 12.99 -2.78 -38.43
C ILE A 552 13.54 -1.70 -37.47
N LYS A 553 13.10 -0.45 -37.63
CA LYS A 553 13.27 0.64 -36.66
C LYS A 553 12.14 0.61 -35.63
N ASP A 554 12.18 -0.30 -34.66
CA ASP A 554 11.21 -0.41 -33.55
C ASP A 554 11.28 0.78 -32.56
N ARG A 555 10.94 1.98 -33.06
CA ARG A 555 10.88 3.23 -32.29
C ARG A 555 9.57 3.42 -31.53
N ASN A 556 8.59 2.53 -31.73
CA ASN A 556 7.26 2.64 -31.13
C ASN A 556 7.00 1.62 -30.01
N ASN A 557 7.87 0.62 -29.78
CA ASN A 557 7.80 -0.19 -28.57
C ASN A 557 8.54 0.49 -27.42
N PHE A 558 7.83 1.33 -26.67
CA PHE A 558 8.36 2.07 -25.53
C PHE A 558 8.64 1.19 -24.29
N ALA A 559 8.37 -0.12 -24.32
CA ALA A 559 8.87 -1.07 -23.32
C ALA A 559 10.40 -1.24 -23.36
N ASP A 560 10.99 -1.16 -24.55
CA ASP A 560 12.45 -1.18 -24.76
C ASP A 560 13.07 0.21 -24.61
N GLN A 561 12.32 1.25 -24.23
CA GLN A 561 12.85 2.62 -24.15
C GLN A 561 13.27 3.04 -22.74
N ILE A 562 14.28 3.90 -22.68
CA ILE A 562 14.72 4.61 -21.49
C ILE A 562 14.99 6.09 -21.84
N PRO A 563 14.65 7.05 -20.96
CA PRO A 563 15.06 8.45 -21.14
C PRO A 563 16.58 8.57 -21.27
N LEU A 564 17.02 9.39 -22.22
CA LEU A 564 18.43 9.66 -22.47
C LEU A 564 18.94 10.78 -21.56
N LEU A 565 19.07 10.42 -20.28
CA LEU A 565 19.59 11.28 -19.22
C LEU A 565 21.05 11.72 -19.48
N PRO A 566 21.49 12.88 -18.96
CA PRO A 566 22.87 13.37 -19.07
C PRO A 566 23.94 12.35 -18.68
N VAL A 567 23.67 11.50 -17.68
CA VAL A 567 24.59 10.43 -17.26
C VAL A 567 24.83 9.39 -18.36
N PHE A 568 23.82 9.05 -19.18
CA PHE A 568 23.98 8.11 -20.30
C PHE A 568 24.73 8.75 -21.48
N ARG A 569 24.56 10.06 -21.72
CA ARG A 569 25.24 10.80 -22.80
C ARG A 569 26.77 10.82 -22.66
N LYS A 570 27.31 10.52 -21.47
CA LYS A 570 28.76 10.32 -21.25
C LYS A 570 29.31 9.06 -21.93
N TYR A 571 28.46 8.09 -22.23
CA TYR A 571 28.83 6.77 -22.78
C TYR A 571 28.48 6.59 -24.25
N ILE A 572 27.64 7.45 -24.83
CA ILE A 572 27.17 7.32 -26.22
C ILE A 572 27.06 8.69 -26.91
N ASN A 573 27.68 8.82 -28.08
CA ASN A 573 27.58 10.01 -28.92
C ASN A 573 26.33 9.96 -29.81
N ILE A 574 25.40 10.88 -29.59
CA ILE A 574 24.11 11.02 -30.29
C ILE A 574 23.60 12.46 -30.17
N SER A 575 22.67 12.86 -31.06
CA SER A 575 22.16 14.23 -31.14
C SER A 575 21.68 14.77 -29.78
N LYS A 576 21.90 16.07 -29.55
CA LYS A 576 21.40 16.79 -28.37
C LYS A 576 19.88 16.66 -28.24
N ASP A 577 19.16 16.70 -29.36
CA ASP A 577 17.68 16.74 -29.39
C ASP A 577 17.01 15.38 -29.11
N GLN A 578 17.75 14.27 -29.18
CA GLN A 578 17.20 12.93 -28.96
C GLN A 578 16.92 12.71 -27.47
N GLN A 579 15.65 12.61 -27.05
CA GLN A 579 15.27 12.47 -25.63
C GLN A 579 15.21 11.02 -25.10
N ILE A 580 15.15 10.02 -25.99
CA ILE A 580 14.95 8.60 -25.63
C ILE A 580 15.87 7.68 -26.44
N ILE A 581 16.21 6.52 -25.89
CA ILE A 581 17.01 5.48 -26.56
C ILE A 581 16.49 4.08 -26.22
N SER A 582 16.70 3.12 -27.12
CA SER A 582 16.45 1.71 -26.85
C SER A 582 17.47 1.13 -25.85
N LYS A 583 17.00 0.41 -24.84
CA LYS A 583 17.81 -0.29 -23.84
C LYS A 583 18.80 -1.22 -24.53
N LYS A 584 18.34 -2.02 -25.50
CA LYS A 584 19.20 -2.92 -26.30
C LYS A 584 20.37 -2.21 -27.00
N ARG A 585 20.20 -0.95 -27.45
CA ARG A 585 21.30 -0.16 -28.02
C ARG A 585 22.22 0.39 -26.93
N LEU A 586 21.65 0.89 -25.83
CA LEU A 586 22.40 1.53 -24.75
C LEU A 586 23.25 0.53 -23.95
N LEU A 587 22.79 -0.71 -23.73
CA LEU A 587 23.54 -1.74 -23.00
C LEU A 587 24.96 -1.95 -23.53
N LYS A 588 25.14 -1.93 -24.86
CA LYS A 588 26.44 -2.08 -25.55
C LYS A 588 27.50 -1.04 -25.14
N TYR A 589 27.09 0.08 -24.56
CA TYR A 589 27.98 1.17 -24.14
C TYR A 589 28.15 1.25 -22.61
N LEU A 590 27.44 0.40 -21.85
CA LEU A 590 27.37 0.46 -20.38
C LEU A 590 28.04 -0.71 -19.66
N GLU A 591 28.64 -1.67 -20.37
CA GLU A 591 29.27 -2.87 -19.78
C GLU A 591 30.30 -2.52 -18.69
N SER A 592 31.02 -1.40 -18.83
CA SER A 592 31.97 -0.88 -17.85
C SER A 592 31.33 -0.26 -16.60
N ASN A 593 30.05 0.16 -16.66
CA ASN A 593 29.31 0.75 -15.54
C ASN A 593 28.22 -0.20 -15.04
N LYS A 594 28.58 -1.06 -14.08
CA LYS A 594 27.68 -2.06 -13.48
C LYS A 594 26.37 -1.48 -12.93
N LYS A 595 26.35 -0.24 -12.40
CA LYS A 595 25.12 0.41 -11.88
C LYS A 595 24.15 0.70 -13.03
N LEU A 596 24.62 1.41 -14.05
CA LEU A 596 23.80 1.81 -15.20
C LEU A 596 23.41 0.61 -16.05
N TYR A 597 24.32 -0.35 -16.26
CA TYR A 597 24.02 -1.61 -16.95
C TYR A 597 22.86 -2.35 -16.29
N LYS A 598 22.90 -2.51 -14.96
CA LYS A 598 21.84 -3.18 -14.18
C LYS A 598 20.49 -2.47 -14.28
N LEU A 599 20.48 -1.14 -14.27
CA LEU A 599 19.27 -0.33 -14.47
C LEU A 599 18.68 -0.51 -15.88
N VAL A 600 19.51 -0.48 -16.92
CA VAL A 600 19.04 -0.62 -18.31
C VAL A 600 18.61 -2.07 -18.61
N ASN A 601 19.22 -3.06 -17.95
CA ASN A 601 18.86 -4.48 -18.00
C ASN A 601 17.76 -4.90 -16.99
N SER A 602 17.03 -3.91 -16.44
CA SER A 602 15.95 -4.13 -15.49
C SER A 602 14.61 -4.42 -16.16
N ASP A 603 13.65 -4.89 -15.37
CA ASP A 603 12.29 -5.17 -15.85
C ASP A 603 11.42 -3.89 -15.91
N LEU A 604 11.95 -2.77 -15.41
CA LEU A 604 11.26 -1.48 -15.30
C LEU A 604 11.18 -0.77 -16.65
N SER A 605 10.13 0.02 -16.83
CA SER A 605 9.90 0.92 -17.96
C SER A 605 9.63 2.35 -17.45
N PHE A 606 9.92 3.35 -18.26
CA PHE A 606 9.90 4.76 -17.84
C PHE A 606 9.00 5.58 -18.76
N LEU A 607 7.97 6.20 -18.21
CA LEU A 607 7.01 6.98 -18.98
C LEU A 607 6.96 8.44 -18.52
N LYS A 608 7.14 9.35 -19.47
CA LYS A 608 7.07 10.79 -19.24
C LYS A 608 5.67 11.19 -18.75
N VAL A 609 5.59 12.08 -17.77
CA VAL A 609 4.35 12.67 -17.27
C VAL A 609 3.82 13.70 -18.27
N ARG A 610 2.51 13.64 -18.55
CA ARG A 610 1.80 14.52 -19.47
C ARG A 610 0.89 15.51 -18.76
N SER A 611 0.15 15.06 -17.75
CA SER A 611 -0.70 15.92 -16.93
C SER A 611 -0.74 15.46 -15.48
N VAL A 612 -0.92 16.44 -14.59
CA VAL A 612 -1.06 16.27 -13.15
C VAL A 612 -2.26 17.12 -12.73
N GLU A 613 -3.41 16.47 -12.63
CA GLU A 613 -4.72 17.12 -12.48
C GLU A 613 -5.21 17.01 -11.03
N LYS A 614 -5.68 18.11 -10.43
CA LYS A 614 -6.38 18.05 -9.14
C LYS A 614 -7.82 17.62 -9.40
N ILE A 615 -8.26 16.56 -8.73
CA ILE A 615 -9.63 16.02 -8.89
C ILE A 615 -10.46 16.27 -7.63
N SER A 616 -11.74 16.59 -7.83
CA SER A 616 -12.74 16.68 -6.77
C SER A 616 -13.11 15.30 -6.24
N TYR A 617 -13.37 15.20 -4.94
CA TYR A 617 -13.64 13.93 -4.26
C TYR A 617 -14.63 14.16 -3.09
N ASP A 618 -15.25 13.09 -2.59
CA ASP A 618 -16.08 13.19 -1.38
C ASP A 618 -15.20 13.13 -0.11
N LYS A 619 -15.30 14.16 0.73
CA LYS A 619 -14.67 14.24 2.06
C LYS A 619 -14.92 13.00 2.92
N ASP A 620 -16.03 12.29 2.69
CA ASP A 620 -16.41 11.10 3.44
C ASP A 620 -15.90 9.77 2.84
N GLN A 621 -15.26 9.80 1.66
CA GLN A 621 -14.72 8.64 0.96
C GLN A 621 -13.50 8.01 1.66
N TYR A 622 -13.28 6.73 1.41
CA TYR A 622 -12.12 5.98 1.89
C TYR A 622 -10.99 5.87 0.86
N VAL A 623 -9.78 5.79 1.40
CA VAL A 623 -8.49 5.71 0.72
C VAL A 623 -7.77 4.45 1.25
N TYR A 624 -7.11 3.67 0.38
CA TYR A 624 -6.52 2.37 0.69
C TYR A 624 -5.03 2.24 0.30
N ASP A 625 -4.28 1.38 0.99
CA ASP A 625 -2.83 1.17 0.75
C ASP A 625 -2.41 -0.29 1.02
N PHE A 626 -1.21 -0.70 0.60
CA PHE A 626 -0.60 -1.97 1.01
C PHE A 626 0.63 -1.75 1.89
N SER A 627 0.94 -2.76 2.71
CA SER A 627 2.30 -2.94 3.24
C SER A 627 2.92 -4.15 2.58
N VAL A 628 4.01 -3.94 1.83
CA VAL A 628 4.75 -4.98 1.10
C VAL A 628 6.18 -5.05 1.65
N PRO A 629 6.49 -5.96 2.59
CA PRO A 629 7.80 -6.01 3.23
C PRO A 629 8.95 -6.27 2.24
N GLY A 630 10.09 -5.61 2.48
CA GLY A 630 11.33 -5.80 1.70
C GLY A 630 11.39 -5.04 0.37
N ASN A 631 10.24 -4.85 -0.30
CA ASN A 631 10.15 -4.11 -1.57
C ASN A 631 9.54 -2.71 -1.40
N GLU A 632 8.63 -2.54 -0.43
CA GLU A 632 8.01 -1.26 -0.05
C GLU A 632 7.22 -0.52 -1.16
N ASN A 633 6.88 -1.25 -2.23
CA ASN A 633 6.08 -0.78 -3.35
C ASN A 633 5.05 -1.81 -3.82
N PHE A 634 4.07 -1.35 -4.59
CA PHE A 634 3.13 -2.20 -5.32
C PHE A 634 2.74 -1.57 -6.66
N TYR A 635 2.27 -2.39 -7.59
CA TYR A 635 1.82 -1.97 -8.92
C TYR A 635 0.31 -1.74 -8.94
N GLY A 636 -0.13 -0.64 -9.52
CA GLY A 636 -1.55 -0.32 -9.62
C GLY A 636 -1.84 0.85 -10.54
N GLY A 637 -3.12 1.14 -10.72
CA GLY A 637 -3.59 2.25 -11.52
C GLY A 637 -4.04 1.82 -12.90
N PHE A 638 -4.70 2.74 -13.59
CA PHE A 638 -5.16 2.51 -14.95
C PHE A 638 -3.93 2.33 -15.86
N LEU A 639 -3.84 1.16 -16.50
CA LEU A 639 -2.69 0.69 -17.30
C LEU A 639 -1.39 0.41 -16.52
N GLY A 640 -1.38 0.63 -15.19
CA GLY A 640 -0.29 0.22 -14.29
C GLY A 640 0.88 1.20 -14.14
N ILE A 641 1.19 1.56 -12.89
CA ILE A 641 2.26 2.43 -12.40
C ILE A 641 2.74 1.84 -11.05
N PHE A 642 4.01 2.02 -10.66
CA PHE A 642 4.46 1.66 -9.31
C PHE A 642 4.19 2.77 -8.28
N LEU A 643 3.59 2.35 -7.16
CA LEU A 643 3.18 3.15 -6.01
C LEU A 643 4.03 2.76 -4.78
N HIS A 644 4.33 3.74 -3.92
CA HIS A 644 5.11 3.56 -2.70
C HIS A 644 4.20 3.51 -1.47
N ASN A 645 4.40 2.57 -0.56
CA ASN A 645 3.58 2.43 0.66
C ASN A 645 3.68 3.70 1.55
N THR A 646 2.60 4.13 2.20
CA THR A 646 2.60 5.35 3.06
C THR A 646 2.67 4.95 4.55
N MET A 647 3.28 5.64 5.53
CA MET A 647 3.82 6.99 5.72
C MET A 647 5.16 6.85 6.48
N GLY A 648 6.31 7.03 5.83
CA GLY A 648 7.62 6.57 6.37
C GLY A 648 7.95 6.96 7.82
N GLU A 649 8.07 8.27 8.11
CA GLU A 649 8.52 8.78 9.42
C GLU A 649 7.89 10.15 9.78
N GLY A 650 7.98 10.57 11.05
CA GLY A 650 7.61 11.92 11.51
C GLY A 650 7.65 12.09 13.05
N GLY A 651 7.58 13.33 13.54
CA GLY A 651 7.40 13.66 14.97
C GLY A 651 7.02 15.12 15.24
N ALA A 652 6.82 15.47 16.51
CA ALA A 652 6.51 16.85 16.94
C ALA A 652 7.06 17.17 18.33
N VAL A 653 7.42 18.44 18.57
CA VAL A 653 7.69 19.00 19.90
C VAL A 653 6.62 20.04 20.21
N VAL A 654 6.06 20.03 21.42
CA VAL A 654 4.98 20.94 21.84
C VAL A 654 5.29 21.61 23.17
N THR A 655 4.79 22.83 23.37
CA THR A 655 4.95 23.57 24.63
C THR A 655 3.90 24.67 24.75
N ASN A 656 3.60 25.09 25.99
CA ASN A 656 2.79 26.28 26.25
C ASN A 656 3.62 27.57 26.39
N ASN A 657 4.96 27.48 26.45
CA ASN A 657 5.86 28.60 26.68
C ASN A 657 6.49 29.12 25.38
N SER A 658 6.32 30.42 25.10
CA SER A 658 6.79 31.07 23.87
C SER A 658 8.33 31.16 23.76
N LEU A 659 9.04 31.33 24.89
CA LEU A 659 10.50 31.35 24.92
C LEU A 659 11.08 29.96 24.61
N ILE A 660 10.44 28.91 25.16
CA ILE A 660 10.80 27.53 24.85
C ILE A 660 10.49 27.21 23.39
N HIS A 661 9.33 27.61 22.86
CA HIS A 661 9.03 27.44 21.43
C HIS A 661 10.04 28.16 20.52
N LYS A 662 10.45 29.40 20.86
CA LYS A 662 11.53 30.10 20.14
C LYS A 662 12.81 29.24 20.17
N SER A 663 13.24 28.78 21.34
CA SER A 663 14.44 27.95 21.48
C SER A 663 14.36 26.63 20.70
N ILE A 664 13.23 25.92 20.76
CA ILE A 664 12.94 24.72 19.95
C ILE A 664 13.16 25.00 18.47
N ARG A 665 12.59 26.10 17.94
CA ARG A 665 12.79 26.48 16.53
C ARG A 665 14.24 26.84 16.21
N GLN A 666 14.96 27.49 17.12
CA GLN A 666 16.40 27.76 16.95
C GLN A 666 17.17 26.44 16.79
N PHE A 667 17.07 25.50 17.72
CA PHE A 667 17.79 24.22 17.64
C PHE A 667 17.34 23.31 16.48
N ARG A 668 16.06 23.38 16.08
CA ARG A 668 15.51 22.66 14.92
C ARG A 668 15.95 23.22 13.56
N ASP A 669 16.18 24.54 13.51
CA ASP A 669 16.49 25.33 12.32
C ASP A 669 17.94 25.88 12.41
N TRP A 670 18.92 24.98 12.46
CA TRP A 670 20.38 25.20 12.38
C TRP A 670 21.02 26.03 13.49
N GLY A 671 20.28 26.40 14.54
CA GLY A 671 20.73 27.32 15.59
C GLY A 671 20.49 28.80 15.27
N ARG A 672 19.78 29.09 14.17
CA ARG A 672 19.49 30.44 13.67
C ARG A 672 18.68 31.25 14.68
N ASP A 673 19.15 32.42 15.09
CA ASP A 673 18.43 33.24 16.09
C ASP A 673 17.13 33.86 15.54
N CYS A 674 17.14 34.18 14.24
CA CYS A 674 16.01 34.74 13.53
C CYS A 674 14.81 33.77 13.47
N TRP A 675 13.69 34.23 14.01
CA TRP A 675 12.41 33.51 14.09
C TRP A 675 11.48 33.75 12.89
N CYS A 676 11.94 34.43 11.83
CA CYS A 676 11.14 34.60 10.62
C CYS A 676 10.84 33.23 10.00
N ASP A 677 9.57 33.00 9.67
CA ASP A 677 9.17 31.78 8.97
C ASP A 677 9.87 31.65 7.62
N THR A 678 10.03 30.40 7.16
CA THR A 678 10.52 30.09 5.81
C THR A 678 9.66 30.84 4.78
N GLY A 679 10.30 31.56 3.86
CA GLY A 679 9.63 32.41 2.87
C GLY A 679 9.18 33.79 3.38
N LYS A 680 9.48 34.16 4.63
CA LYS A 680 9.29 35.52 5.15
C LYS A 680 10.62 36.18 5.53
N ASP A 681 10.68 37.48 5.29
CA ASP A 681 11.82 38.33 5.57
C ASP A 681 11.45 39.39 6.62
N ASN A 682 12.40 39.70 7.50
CA ASN A 682 12.29 40.77 8.51
C ASN A 682 11.01 40.76 9.39
N THR A 683 10.36 39.61 9.59
CA THR A 683 9.28 39.43 10.59
C THR A 683 9.77 39.77 12.01
N CYS A 684 11.07 39.54 12.27
CA CYS A 684 11.76 39.97 13.48
C CYS A 684 11.94 41.49 13.63
N ARG A 685 11.68 42.28 12.57
CA ARG A 685 11.90 43.74 12.47
C ARG A 685 13.34 44.19 12.76
N LYS A 686 14.30 43.28 12.71
CA LYS A 686 15.70 43.49 13.14
C LYS A 686 16.74 42.93 12.17
N ARG A 687 16.35 42.63 10.92
CA ARG A 687 17.21 41.97 9.92
C ARG A 687 18.61 42.57 9.79
N PHE A 688 18.72 43.90 9.76
CA PHE A 688 20.00 44.63 9.72
C PHE A 688 20.12 45.61 10.90
N GLY A 689 19.36 45.40 11.97
CA GLY A 689 19.11 46.41 13.01
C GLY A 689 20.01 46.31 14.26
N TRP A 690 20.86 45.29 14.36
CA TRP A 690 21.61 44.94 15.57
C TRP A 690 23.01 44.39 15.23
N LYS A 691 23.88 44.31 16.24
CA LYS A 691 25.15 43.56 16.24
C LYS A 691 25.07 42.46 17.30
N LEU A 692 25.44 41.23 16.95
CA LEU A 692 25.42 40.09 17.87
C LEU A 692 26.79 39.39 17.89
N GLY A 693 27.36 39.25 19.09
CA GLY A 693 28.72 38.72 19.26
C GLY A 693 29.78 39.57 18.55
N GLN A 694 30.75 38.90 17.92
CA GLN A 694 31.83 39.53 17.16
C GLN A 694 31.46 39.83 15.70
N LEU A 695 30.23 39.54 15.26
CA LEU A 695 29.78 39.82 13.89
C LEU A 695 29.75 41.33 13.60
N PRO A 696 29.81 41.76 12.31
CA PRO A 696 29.66 43.16 11.94
C PRO A 696 28.33 43.78 12.40
N GLN A 697 28.33 45.10 12.60
CA GLN A 697 27.09 45.87 12.80
C GLN A 697 26.22 45.77 11.54
N GLY A 698 24.93 45.43 11.70
CA GLY A 698 24.00 45.33 10.57
C GLY A 698 24.10 44.04 9.76
N TYR A 699 24.82 43.01 10.23
CA TYR A 699 24.85 41.69 9.59
C TYR A 699 23.45 41.06 9.52
N ASP A 700 23.13 40.33 8.44
CA ASP A 700 21.78 39.78 8.22
C ASP A 700 21.38 38.77 9.31
N HIS A 701 20.39 39.14 10.12
CA HIS A 701 19.85 38.31 11.20
C HIS A 701 19.41 36.92 10.74
N LYS A 702 19.01 36.73 9.47
CA LYS A 702 18.67 35.39 8.92
C LYS A 702 19.86 34.42 8.92
N TYR A 703 21.08 34.94 8.95
CA TYR A 703 22.35 34.19 8.94
C TYR A 703 23.14 34.36 10.25
N ILE A 704 22.48 34.82 11.32
CA ILE A 704 23.05 34.81 12.67
C ILE A 704 22.59 33.53 13.39
N TYR A 705 23.55 32.74 13.84
CA TYR A 705 23.35 31.50 14.58
C TYR A 705 23.81 31.72 16.02
N SER A 706 22.86 31.72 16.97
CA SER A 706 23.14 31.96 18.40
C SER A 706 23.19 30.67 19.23
N GLN A 707 22.93 29.53 18.61
CA GLN A 707 23.08 28.19 19.19
C GLN A 707 23.73 27.26 18.16
N ILE A 708 24.23 26.11 18.61
CA ILE A 708 24.63 25.01 17.72
C ILE A 708 23.40 24.11 17.55
N GLY A 709 22.73 24.22 16.40
CA GLY A 709 21.52 23.47 16.09
C GLY A 709 21.67 22.45 14.96
N TYR A 710 20.55 21.85 14.57
CA TYR A 710 20.44 20.77 13.61
C TYR A 710 19.52 21.15 12.44
N ASN A 711 19.34 20.27 11.45
CA ASN A 711 18.26 20.39 10.46
C ASN A 711 17.26 19.24 10.67
N LEU A 712 16.29 19.44 11.55
CA LEU A 712 15.36 18.38 11.99
C LEU A 712 13.90 18.65 11.64
N LYS A 713 13.63 19.69 10.83
CA LYS A 713 12.28 20.01 10.36
C LYS A 713 11.63 18.82 9.67
N THR A 714 10.32 18.68 9.88
CA THR A 714 9.52 17.83 9.02
C THR A 714 9.49 18.39 7.60
N THR A 715 9.31 17.52 6.62
CA THR A 715 8.96 17.94 5.26
C THR A 715 7.47 18.29 5.21
N ASP A 716 7.06 19.20 4.31
CA ASP A 716 5.64 19.50 4.13
C ASP A 716 4.85 18.23 3.74
N PHE A 717 5.56 17.29 3.11
CA PHE A 717 5.18 15.93 2.72
C PHE A 717 4.66 15.12 3.90
N GLN A 718 5.52 14.84 4.88
CA GLN A 718 5.16 14.18 6.14
C GLN A 718 4.00 14.89 6.86
N ALA A 719 3.97 16.23 6.84
CA ALA A 719 2.92 17.01 7.50
C ALA A 719 1.53 16.88 6.83
N ALA A 720 1.46 16.79 5.50
CA ALA A 720 0.21 16.57 4.78
C ALA A 720 -0.44 15.23 5.16
N ILE A 721 0.39 14.19 5.31
CA ILE A 721 -0.08 12.88 5.75
C ILE A 721 -0.57 12.98 7.19
N GLY A 722 0.21 13.64 8.07
CA GLY A 722 -0.17 13.99 9.44
C GLY A 722 -1.55 14.68 9.58
N CYS A 723 -1.86 15.63 8.68
CA CYS A 723 -3.18 16.29 8.64
C CYS A 723 -4.35 15.30 8.43
N ALA A 724 -4.18 14.33 7.53
CA ALA A 724 -5.22 13.33 7.27
C ALA A 724 -5.26 12.23 8.33
N GLN A 725 -4.13 11.98 8.98
CA GLN A 725 -4.02 11.07 10.10
C GLN A 725 -4.77 11.56 11.33
N LEU A 726 -4.58 12.83 11.69
CA LEU A 726 -5.14 13.42 12.90
C LEU A 726 -6.68 13.32 12.96
N LYS A 727 -7.34 13.36 11.80
CA LYS A 727 -8.81 13.21 11.67
C LYS A 727 -9.33 11.83 12.08
N LYS A 728 -8.47 10.80 12.10
CA LYS A 728 -8.80 9.41 12.47
C LYS A 728 -8.43 9.09 13.92
N LEU A 729 -7.56 9.90 14.52
CA LEU A 729 -7.01 9.68 15.85
C LEU A 729 -8.11 9.39 16.91
N PRO A 730 -9.26 10.09 16.96
CA PRO A 730 -10.33 9.76 17.92
C PRO A 730 -10.87 8.32 17.79
N TYR A 731 -11.00 7.82 16.56
CA TYR A 731 -11.41 6.43 16.29
C TYR A 731 -10.31 5.44 16.69
N PHE A 732 -9.05 5.76 16.37
CA PHE A 732 -7.91 4.90 16.72
C PHE A 732 -7.72 4.77 18.24
N ILE A 733 -7.85 5.88 18.99
CA ILE A 733 -7.83 5.87 20.47
C ILE A 733 -8.93 4.94 21.01
N LYS A 734 -10.17 5.15 20.57
CA LYS A 734 -11.33 4.35 21.02
C LYS A 734 -11.14 2.86 20.73
N LYS A 735 -10.67 2.49 19.54
CA LYS A 735 -10.43 1.07 19.19
C LYS A 735 -9.28 0.45 19.98
N ARG A 736 -8.21 1.19 20.25
CA ARG A 736 -7.11 0.72 21.12
C ARG A 736 -7.61 0.48 22.55
N GLN A 737 -8.48 1.35 23.07
CA GLN A 737 -9.13 1.18 24.38
C GLN A 737 -10.06 -0.05 24.43
N GLU A 738 -10.91 -0.24 23.42
CA GLU A 738 -11.78 -1.43 23.29
C GLU A 738 -10.95 -2.72 23.27
N ASN A 739 -9.92 -2.79 22.43
CA ASN A 739 -9.04 -3.96 22.32
C ASN A 739 -8.26 -4.23 23.61
N TYR A 740 -7.76 -3.18 24.27
CA TYR A 740 -7.12 -3.29 25.57
C TYR A 740 -8.06 -3.88 26.62
N GLY A 741 -9.30 -3.39 26.70
CA GLY A 741 -10.30 -3.89 27.66
C GLY A 741 -10.60 -5.38 27.48
N ILE A 742 -10.76 -5.82 26.23
CA ILE A 742 -11.03 -7.24 25.90
C ILE A 742 -9.87 -8.16 26.33
N LEU A 743 -8.61 -7.72 26.16
CA LEU A 743 -7.44 -8.45 26.64
C LEU A 743 -7.35 -8.39 28.17
N TYR A 744 -7.64 -7.24 28.78
CA TYR A 744 -7.61 -7.07 30.23
C TYR A 744 -8.57 -8.03 30.95
N ASP A 745 -9.84 -8.07 30.54
CA ASP A 745 -10.83 -8.95 31.14
C ASP A 745 -10.50 -10.44 30.94
N PHE A 746 -9.91 -10.80 29.80
CA PHE A 746 -9.42 -12.15 29.57
C PHE A 746 -8.26 -12.51 30.51
N PHE A 747 -7.21 -11.68 30.60
CA PHE A 747 -6.06 -11.97 31.46
C PHE A 747 -6.37 -11.84 32.96
N LYS A 748 -7.41 -11.09 33.34
CA LYS A 748 -7.88 -10.91 34.72
C LYS A 748 -8.21 -12.24 35.41
N GLN A 749 -8.63 -13.26 34.66
CA GLN A 749 -8.88 -14.61 35.19
C GLN A 749 -7.59 -15.40 35.50
N TYR A 750 -6.44 -14.96 34.97
CA TYR A 750 -5.12 -15.61 35.13
C TYR A 750 -4.15 -14.80 36.01
N LYS A 751 -4.65 -13.97 36.94
CA LYS A 751 -3.85 -13.20 37.91
C LYS A 751 -2.90 -14.04 38.77
N LYS A 752 -3.10 -15.37 38.84
CA LYS A 752 -2.15 -16.32 39.45
C LYS A 752 -0.79 -16.32 38.72
N TYR A 753 -0.80 -16.19 37.40
CA TYR A 753 0.39 -16.28 36.55
C TYR A 753 0.90 -14.93 36.01
N PHE A 754 0.03 -13.90 35.94
CA PHE A 754 0.38 -12.61 35.34
C PHE A 754 0.23 -11.43 36.30
N ILE A 755 1.06 -10.40 36.11
CA ILE A 755 0.85 -9.03 36.58
C ILE A 755 0.30 -8.23 35.40
N LEU A 756 -0.79 -7.50 35.65
CA LEU A 756 -1.50 -6.68 34.66
C LEU A 756 -1.44 -5.22 35.11
N MET A 757 -1.47 -4.29 34.15
CA MET A 757 -1.38 -2.88 34.48
C MET A 757 -2.59 -2.40 35.27
N LYS A 758 -2.34 -1.61 36.31
CA LYS A 758 -3.34 -0.91 37.10
C LYS A 758 -3.90 0.25 36.28
N ASN A 759 -5.21 0.27 36.05
CA ASN A 759 -5.91 1.43 35.51
C ASN A 759 -6.52 2.23 36.66
N ASP A 760 -6.12 3.50 36.81
CA ASP A 760 -6.68 4.43 37.79
C ASP A 760 -7.83 5.24 37.18
N LYS A 761 -8.81 5.59 38.02
CA LYS A 761 -10.05 6.29 37.60
C LYS A 761 -9.81 7.66 36.96
N ASN A 762 -8.63 8.23 37.17
CA ASN A 762 -8.27 9.57 36.72
C ASN A 762 -7.66 9.57 35.31
N GLU A 763 -7.57 8.41 34.65
CA GLU A 763 -6.81 8.23 33.41
C GLU A 763 -7.65 7.65 32.28
N GLU A 764 -7.54 8.25 31.09
CA GLU A 764 -8.06 7.68 29.85
C GLU A 764 -6.86 7.30 28.97
N VAL A 765 -6.51 6.01 28.90
CA VAL A 765 -5.25 5.59 28.29
C VAL A 765 -5.42 5.25 26.81
N SER A 766 -4.58 5.81 25.94
CA SER A 766 -4.44 5.45 24.52
C SER A 766 -3.27 4.48 24.37
N TYR A 767 -3.49 3.22 24.73
CA TYR A 767 -2.42 2.21 24.78
C TYR A 767 -1.77 1.95 23.42
N PHE A 768 -0.43 1.93 23.41
CA PHE A 768 0.40 1.54 22.26
C PHE A 768 0.33 0.03 22.02
N GLY A 769 0.44 -0.75 23.11
CA GLY A 769 0.29 -2.20 23.20
C GLY A 769 -0.41 -2.60 24.50
N PHE A 770 -0.73 -3.88 24.66
CA PHE A 770 -1.24 -4.48 25.90
C PHE A 770 -0.09 -5.16 26.65
N PRO A 771 0.58 -4.46 27.60
CA PRO A 771 1.68 -5.03 28.39
C PRO A 771 1.22 -6.05 29.44
N ILE A 772 2.07 -7.06 29.65
CA ILE A 772 1.88 -8.17 30.58
C ILE A 772 3.24 -8.52 31.19
N ILE A 773 3.29 -8.82 32.49
CA ILE A 773 4.46 -9.46 33.12
C ILE A 773 4.09 -10.88 33.55
N VAL A 774 4.89 -11.88 33.16
CA VAL A 774 4.77 -13.26 33.67
C VAL A 774 5.41 -13.33 35.05
N LYS A 775 4.67 -13.77 36.07
CA LYS A 775 5.21 -13.87 37.43
C LYS A 775 6.34 -14.93 37.49
N PRO A 776 7.42 -14.71 38.26
CA PRO A 776 8.43 -15.74 38.50
C PRO A 776 7.88 -17.04 39.09
N SER A 777 6.73 -16.96 39.79
CA SER A 777 5.99 -18.11 40.33
C SER A 777 5.07 -18.82 39.33
N ALA A 778 5.05 -18.41 38.06
CA ALA A 778 4.28 -19.11 37.03
C ALA A 778 5.00 -20.41 36.63
N PRO A 779 4.26 -21.47 36.25
CA PRO A 779 4.85 -22.75 35.81
C PRO A 779 5.49 -22.67 34.42
N PHE A 780 5.61 -21.47 33.84
CA PHE A 780 6.20 -21.18 32.54
C PHE A 780 6.89 -19.81 32.56
N THR A 781 7.90 -19.66 31.73
CA THR A 781 8.63 -18.40 31.53
C THR A 781 7.97 -17.53 30.47
N ARG A 782 8.29 -16.22 30.47
CA ARG A 782 7.89 -15.31 29.40
C ARG A 782 8.45 -15.72 28.04
N ASN A 783 9.69 -16.23 27.95
CA ASN A 783 10.25 -16.80 26.72
C ASN A 783 9.34 -17.89 26.14
N GLN A 784 9.02 -18.93 26.93
CA GLN A 784 8.21 -20.07 26.49
C GLN A 784 6.83 -19.62 25.98
N LEU A 785 6.17 -18.68 26.68
CA LEU A 785 4.89 -18.12 26.23
C LEU A 785 5.07 -17.32 24.93
N THR A 786 6.03 -16.40 24.83
CA THR A 786 6.23 -15.60 23.61
C THR A 786 6.62 -16.46 22.41
N GLU A 787 7.47 -17.47 22.59
CA GLU A 787 7.82 -18.41 21.51
C GLU A 787 6.61 -19.23 21.04
N TYR A 788 5.78 -19.70 21.98
CA TYR A 788 4.56 -20.42 21.63
C TYR A 788 3.59 -19.51 20.85
N LEU A 789 3.43 -18.25 21.26
CA LEU A 789 2.59 -17.28 20.57
C LEU A 789 3.12 -16.94 19.17
N GLU A 790 4.41 -16.68 19.01
CA GLU A 790 5.04 -16.41 17.70
C GLU A 790 4.95 -17.64 16.77
N LYS A 791 5.15 -18.87 17.29
CA LYS A 791 4.92 -20.12 16.55
C LYS A 791 3.46 -20.25 16.09
N ASN A 792 2.51 -19.75 16.88
CA ASN A 792 1.09 -19.62 16.53
C ASN A 792 0.76 -18.31 15.78
N LYS A 793 1.75 -17.62 15.19
CA LYS A 793 1.58 -16.39 14.38
C LYS A 793 0.98 -15.19 15.14
N ILE A 794 1.03 -15.19 16.47
CA ILE A 794 0.60 -14.08 17.34
C ILE A 794 1.84 -13.26 17.68
N GLY A 795 1.96 -12.07 17.07
CA GLY A 795 3.10 -11.19 17.26
C GLY A 795 3.19 -10.61 18.68
N THR A 796 4.38 -10.71 19.27
CA THR A 796 4.75 -10.24 20.60
C THR A 796 5.94 -9.27 20.52
N ARG A 797 6.09 -8.38 21.50
CA ARG A 797 7.22 -7.43 21.55
C ARG A 797 7.64 -7.17 22.99
N ASN A 798 8.92 -6.86 23.21
CA ASN A 798 9.42 -6.47 24.52
C ASN A 798 8.92 -5.07 24.92
N ILE A 799 8.91 -4.78 26.23
CA ILE A 799 8.68 -3.43 26.75
C ILE A 799 9.91 -2.57 26.45
N PHE A 800 9.90 -1.84 25.33
CA PHE A 800 11.07 -1.10 24.83
C PHE A 800 12.33 -1.98 24.78
N SER A 801 13.43 -1.51 25.37
CA SER A 801 14.68 -2.25 25.59
C SER A 801 14.71 -3.03 26.91
N GLY A 802 13.65 -3.04 27.71
CA GLY A 802 13.71 -3.50 29.11
C GLY A 802 14.58 -2.56 29.95
N ASN A 803 15.49 -3.11 30.77
CA ASN A 803 16.42 -2.32 31.57
C ASN A 803 17.57 -1.78 30.73
N LEU A 804 17.53 -0.48 30.42
CA LEU A 804 18.54 0.23 29.63
C LEU A 804 19.97 0.07 30.20
N LEU A 805 20.11 -0.05 31.53
CA LEU A 805 21.38 -0.21 32.24
C LEU A 805 22.10 -1.56 31.97
N ARG A 806 21.43 -2.51 31.31
CA ARG A 806 21.99 -3.82 30.93
C ARG A 806 22.47 -3.87 29.48
N HIS A 807 22.23 -2.83 28.67
CA HIS A 807 22.61 -2.79 27.27
C HIS A 807 24.08 -2.36 27.07
N PRO A 808 24.83 -2.97 26.12
CA PRO A 808 26.26 -2.68 25.91
C PRO A 808 26.60 -1.19 25.75
N ALA A 809 25.75 -0.42 25.06
CA ALA A 809 25.93 1.02 24.85
C ALA A 809 25.98 1.83 26.17
N TYR A 810 25.38 1.33 27.24
CA TYR A 810 25.28 2.03 28.54
C TYR A 810 26.26 1.46 29.58
N ILE A 811 26.71 0.20 29.44
CA ILE A 811 27.66 -0.44 30.37
C ILE A 811 28.97 0.36 30.47
N ASN A 812 29.53 0.77 29.35
CA ASN A 812 30.80 1.53 29.31
C ASN A 812 30.64 2.99 29.77
N LEU A 813 29.41 3.47 29.89
CA LEU A 813 29.07 4.84 30.28
C LEU A 813 28.65 4.97 31.75
N LYS A 814 28.70 3.89 32.55
CA LYS A 814 28.30 3.88 33.98
C LYS A 814 28.88 5.03 34.82
N LYS A 815 30.12 5.49 34.55
CA LYS A 815 30.75 6.64 35.24
C LYS A 815 30.04 7.98 35.02
N ASN A 816 29.18 8.06 34.00
CA ASN A 816 28.42 9.26 33.64
C ASN A 816 26.99 9.26 34.22
N PHE A 817 26.58 8.19 34.90
CA PHE A 817 25.22 8.02 35.42
C PHE A 817 25.19 8.01 36.95
N LYS A 818 24.00 8.17 37.52
CA LYS A 818 23.65 7.71 38.87
C LYS A 818 22.52 6.70 38.79
N ILE A 819 22.45 5.81 39.78
CA ILE A 819 21.52 4.68 39.87
C ILE A 819 20.95 4.72 41.29
N ILE A 820 19.64 4.66 41.45
CA ILE A 820 18.95 4.72 42.75
C ILE A 820 18.31 3.36 43.02
N GLY A 821 18.86 2.63 43.99
CA GLY A 821 18.45 1.25 44.29
C GLY A 821 19.13 0.21 43.40
N ASP A 822 18.58 -1.00 43.38
CA ASP A 822 19.11 -2.17 42.67
C ASP A 822 18.58 -2.32 41.22
N HIS A 823 17.46 -1.66 40.91
CA HIS A 823 16.71 -1.76 39.65
C HIS A 823 16.13 -3.16 39.37
N LYS A 824 15.77 -3.89 40.44
CA LYS A 824 15.20 -5.24 40.33
C LYS A 824 13.89 -5.31 39.55
N ASN A 825 13.06 -4.25 39.56
CA ASN A 825 11.80 -4.27 38.82
C ASN A 825 12.07 -4.10 37.32
N ALA A 826 12.99 -3.22 36.92
CA ALA A 826 13.42 -3.08 35.53
C ALA A 826 14.07 -4.37 34.99
N ASP A 827 14.87 -5.06 35.80
CA ASP A 827 15.40 -6.39 35.45
C ASP A 827 14.29 -7.42 35.27
N LEU A 828 13.32 -7.46 36.19
CA LEU A 828 12.14 -8.33 36.07
C LEU A 828 11.30 -7.99 34.84
N ILE A 829 11.13 -6.70 34.50
CA ILE A 829 10.43 -6.26 33.29
C ILE A 829 11.21 -6.73 32.04
N MET A 830 12.54 -6.61 32.04
CA MET A 830 13.38 -7.09 30.95
C MET A 830 13.30 -8.60 30.72
N SER A 831 13.28 -9.40 31.79
CA SER A 831 13.22 -10.86 31.69
C SER A 831 11.80 -11.41 31.49
N ASN A 832 10.79 -10.79 32.11
CA ASN A 832 9.46 -11.36 32.27
C ASN A 832 8.31 -10.57 31.63
N ALA A 833 8.53 -9.38 31.06
CA ALA A 833 7.47 -8.58 30.44
C ALA A 833 7.50 -8.59 28.90
N PHE A 834 6.32 -8.49 28.30
CA PHE A 834 6.10 -8.30 26.86
C PHE A 834 4.76 -7.59 26.64
N TRP A 835 4.47 -7.18 25.40
CA TRP A 835 3.16 -6.66 25.02
C TRP A 835 2.56 -7.35 23.79
N LEU A 836 1.22 -7.39 23.76
CA LEU A 836 0.39 -7.84 22.64
C LEU A 836 -0.22 -6.64 21.90
N GLY A 837 -0.49 -6.78 20.61
CA GLY A 837 -1.07 -5.69 19.82
C GLY A 837 -2.47 -5.28 20.29
N VAL A 838 -2.73 -3.97 20.33
CA VAL A 838 -4.09 -3.38 20.48
C VAL A 838 -4.54 -2.62 19.23
N TYR A 839 -3.87 -2.86 18.10
CA TYR A 839 -4.07 -2.18 16.82
C TYR A 839 -5.55 -2.11 16.39
N PRO A 840 -6.08 -0.95 15.94
CA PRO A 840 -7.49 -0.80 15.56
C PRO A 840 -8.05 -1.74 14.50
N GLY A 841 -7.21 -2.47 13.75
CA GLY A 841 -7.63 -3.50 12.80
C GLY A 841 -7.75 -4.91 13.36
N ILE A 842 -7.48 -5.14 14.65
CA ILE A 842 -7.66 -6.46 15.27
C ILE A 842 -9.16 -6.80 15.31
N THR A 843 -9.56 -7.87 14.63
CA THR A 843 -10.95 -8.32 14.59
C THR A 843 -11.33 -9.16 15.82
N LYS A 844 -12.63 -9.38 16.03
CA LYS A 844 -13.15 -10.27 17.07
C LYS A 844 -12.62 -11.70 16.93
N GLU A 845 -12.42 -12.17 15.70
CA GLU A 845 -11.86 -13.49 15.38
C GLU A 845 -10.40 -13.58 15.79
N MET A 846 -9.55 -12.63 15.34
CA MET A 846 -8.14 -12.55 15.76
C MET A 846 -8.01 -12.47 17.28
N MET A 847 -8.83 -11.62 17.91
CA MET A 847 -8.87 -11.45 19.36
C MET A 847 -9.31 -12.72 20.10
N ASN A 848 -10.19 -13.54 19.51
CA ASN A 848 -10.58 -14.82 20.09
C ASN A 848 -9.50 -15.89 19.90
N TYR A 849 -8.86 -15.95 18.73
CA TYR A 849 -7.73 -16.84 18.45
C TYR A 849 -6.54 -16.57 19.41
N VAL A 850 -6.24 -15.30 19.69
CA VAL A 850 -5.24 -14.93 20.71
C VAL A 850 -5.60 -15.52 22.08
N LYS A 851 -6.84 -15.36 22.54
CA LYS A 851 -7.31 -15.93 23.82
C LYS A 851 -7.28 -17.46 23.82
N GLU A 852 -7.66 -18.09 22.72
CA GLU A 852 -7.66 -19.55 22.56
C GLU A 852 -6.25 -20.12 22.74
N LYS A 853 -5.26 -19.59 22.01
CA LYS A 853 -3.88 -20.07 22.14
C LYS A 853 -3.26 -19.78 23.50
N ILE A 854 -3.61 -18.67 24.13
CA ILE A 854 -3.21 -18.42 25.53
C ILE A 854 -3.88 -19.41 26.49
N LYS A 855 -5.15 -19.80 26.29
CA LYS A 855 -5.84 -20.84 27.08
C LYS A 855 -5.21 -22.22 26.89
N GLU A 856 -4.83 -22.60 25.67
CA GLU A 856 -4.16 -23.87 25.37
C GLU A 856 -2.80 -23.99 26.03
N PHE A 857 -2.06 -22.87 26.15
CA PHE A 857 -0.73 -22.84 26.75
C PHE A 857 -0.75 -22.82 28.29
N ILE A 858 -1.73 -22.14 28.90
CA ILE A 858 -1.82 -22.04 30.36
C ILE A 858 -2.26 -23.40 30.94
N PRO A 859 -1.53 -23.97 31.92
CA PRO A 859 -1.93 -25.22 32.55
C PRO A 859 -3.33 -25.11 33.16
N LEU A 860 -4.16 -26.13 32.92
CA LEU A 860 -5.44 -26.26 33.62
C LEU A 860 -5.17 -26.43 35.11
N ASP A 861 -5.68 -25.50 35.92
CA ASP A 861 -5.75 -25.69 37.37
C ASP A 861 -6.61 -26.93 37.64
N LYS A 862 -5.97 -28.03 38.09
CA LYS A 862 -6.68 -29.15 38.72
C LYS A 862 -7.35 -28.58 39.96
N LYS A 863 -8.68 -28.56 39.95
CA LYS A 863 -9.51 -28.29 41.13
C LYS A 863 -9.35 -29.40 42.16
#